data_AF-A0A3R7BP05-F1
#
_entry.id   AF-A0A3R7BP05-F1
#
_cell.length_a   1.000
_cell.length_b   1.000
_cell.length_c   1.000
_cell.angle_alpha   90.00
_cell.angle_beta   90.00
_cell.angle_gamma   90.00
#
_symmetry.space_group_name_H-M   'P 1'
#
loop_
_entity.id
_entity.type
_entity.pdbx_description
1 polymer ?
#
loop_
_entity_poly.entity_id
_entity_poly.type
_entity_poly.pdbx_seq_one_letter_code
_entity_poly.pdbx_strand_id
1 'polypeptide(L)'
;SGDDTIRPEDVFVVRNKDTGEVFDIRELDTNPVDCYTMFPHNFEPQLRDSLDDGGSARTRSSGSGGPLSADKKATDKQHSRSALSGFHFKRKDKLPPPSDGKTYVSSSSKKDKREFDCVSEMQTLRQHHGTIWTMKFSHDGARLVSGGQDAILRVWKVAAFAKSTVAAAAAPRNEASPSSPASSSPLSRHLLEETPEQMYYGHSMPIVDVSWSRSNFVLSASMDKTVRLWHISKPDCLHVFQHPDSVPAVDFHPKDDRYFLSGCFDNKARIWNIPDGCVVSYVQTPVMITAASFHPSGSRVIAGLLNGQCILYQVNAHQAMNYYTQIECRNARGATRKGRKVTGIEFSPEGKYFLVSTNDSRMRLFSVDNYSRVCKYKGLVNNYLQIKGRFSQDGDYVICGSENAHVYIWNKSASHSSSMLLGHKQDRNNAFESFSAADTTGGVVTVALFAPASTYALVNHGSDVEGSSRGSADDVHGKACGPCGWVRGHHFRIAIAMAKLQLHGAFTALVTPFTADGEHVDYEALRRIVDMQISRGINGLVPMGTTGECPTVSHDEHDKVIASVIEYAAGRVPVIAGTGSNSTVEAIRLTQAAKDAGADACLVVNPYYNKPSQKGLYEHFKKIQDIGLPVVLYNIPGRTGINMTPETVAELYKLPNIVAIKEATGSLEQASEIAALCDITILSGDDTLTLPIMSVGGKGVISVLSNASPEKVLAITDAVRNGDFNAARVAHLSSIKLCKTMFIETNPQPIKKAMQLLGLCHDTVRLPMVPCSDESAQIIRQQLQANNLL
;
A
#
# COMPACT_ATOMS: atom_id res chain seq x y z
N SER A 1 -42.09 40.90 -20.02
CA SER A 1 -42.62 41.19 -18.67
C SER A 1 -43.02 39.86 -18.04
N GLY A 2 -42.47 39.38 -16.94
CA GLY A 2 -41.58 40.02 -15.97
C GLY A 2 -40.37 39.14 -15.66
N ASP A 3 -39.40 39.82 -15.08
CA ASP A 3 -38.10 39.37 -14.61
C ASP A 3 -38.30 38.55 -13.34
N ASP A 4 -38.21 37.22 -13.41
CA ASP A 4 -38.15 36.36 -12.21
C ASP A 4 -36.69 36.30 -11.75
N THR A 5 -36.18 37.45 -11.27
CA THR A 5 -34.99 37.48 -10.44
C THR A 5 -35.30 36.70 -9.17
N ILE A 6 -34.65 35.55 -9.02
CA ILE A 6 -34.63 34.75 -7.79
C ILE A 6 -34.23 35.68 -6.65
N ARG A 7 -35.15 35.94 -5.71
CA ARG A 7 -34.83 36.76 -4.55
C ARG A 7 -33.94 35.94 -3.61
N PRO A 8 -33.04 36.55 -2.84
CA PRO A 8 -32.16 35.83 -1.93
C PRO A 8 -32.92 34.89 -0.96
N GLU A 9 -34.14 35.27 -0.59
CA GLU A 9 -35.06 34.46 0.21
C GLU A 9 -35.55 33.17 -0.49
N ASP A 10 -35.62 33.14 -1.82
CA ASP A 10 -36.11 31.99 -2.61
C ASP A 10 -35.06 30.87 -2.76
N VAL A 11 -33.77 31.17 -2.52
CA VAL A 11 -32.65 30.23 -2.63
C VAL A 11 -32.68 29.17 -1.52
N PHE A 12 -33.37 29.46 -0.42
CA PHE A 12 -33.41 28.61 0.77
C PHE A 12 -34.76 27.91 0.96
N VAL A 13 -35.60 27.90 -0.07
CA VAL A 13 -36.93 27.30 -0.01
C VAL A 13 -37.02 26.15 -1.00
N VAL A 14 -37.13 24.92 -0.49
CA VAL A 14 -37.24 23.71 -1.31
C VAL A 14 -38.69 23.22 -1.27
N ARG A 15 -39.33 23.18 -2.44
CA ARG A 15 -40.67 22.59 -2.58
C ARG A 15 -40.54 21.13 -3.02
N ASN A 16 -41.07 20.22 -2.22
CA ASN A 16 -41.20 18.81 -2.59
C ASN A 16 -42.24 18.68 -3.70
N LYS A 17 -41.83 18.16 -4.87
CA LYS A 17 -42.69 18.04 -6.06
C LYS A 17 -43.74 16.92 -5.94
N ASP A 18 -43.52 15.94 -5.07
CA ASP A 18 -44.42 14.79 -4.91
C ASP A 18 -45.45 15.02 -3.78
N THR A 19 -45.10 15.81 -2.75
CA THR A 19 -46.00 16.09 -1.60
C THR A 19 -46.55 17.52 -1.57
N GLY A 20 -45.97 18.46 -2.32
CA GLY A 20 -46.37 19.87 -2.35
C GLY A 20 -45.87 20.71 -1.17
N GLU A 21 -45.22 20.08 -0.19
CA GLU A 21 -44.69 20.76 1.01
C GLU A 21 -43.53 21.69 0.66
N VAL A 22 -43.50 22.85 1.30
CA VAL A 22 -42.51 23.90 1.10
C VAL A 22 -41.66 23.99 2.37
N PHE A 23 -40.37 23.75 2.24
CA PHE A 23 -39.41 23.75 3.35
C PHE A 23 -38.49 24.96 3.24
N ASP A 24 -38.53 25.86 4.21
CA ASP A 24 -37.44 26.81 4.39
C ASP A 24 -36.30 26.10 5.14
N ILE A 25 -35.16 25.94 4.47
CA ILE A 25 -34.00 25.22 5.00
C ILE A 25 -33.49 25.89 6.29
N ARG A 26 -33.82 27.17 6.52
CA ARG A 26 -33.49 27.93 7.73
C ARG A 26 -34.38 27.58 8.92
N GLU A 27 -35.56 27.00 8.69
CA GLU A 27 -36.56 26.68 9.72
C GLU A 27 -36.54 25.20 10.14
N LEU A 28 -35.67 24.37 9.56
CA LEU A 28 -35.39 23.03 10.07
C LEU A 28 -34.79 23.14 11.48
N ASP A 29 -35.64 22.86 12.46
CA ASP A 29 -35.43 22.96 13.91
C ASP A 29 -33.98 23.13 14.36
N THR A 30 -33.76 24.28 15.01
CA THR A 30 -32.57 24.70 15.78
C THR A 30 -32.05 23.62 16.76
N ASN A 31 -31.40 22.59 16.23
CA ASN A 31 -30.39 21.86 16.98
C ASN A 31 -29.19 22.79 17.16
N PRO A 32 -28.57 22.82 18.36
CA PRO A 32 -27.65 23.88 18.73
C PRO A 32 -26.52 24.00 17.70
N VAL A 33 -26.25 25.26 17.35
CA VAL A 33 -25.26 25.82 16.40
C VAL A 33 -23.84 25.27 16.58
N ASP A 34 -23.60 24.43 17.59
CA ASP A 34 -22.31 23.82 17.89
C ASP A 34 -22.03 22.48 17.16
N CYS A 35 -22.98 21.84 16.47
CA CYS A 35 -22.79 20.44 16.02
C CYS A 35 -22.32 20.23 14.56
N TYR A 36 -22.19 21.27 13.74
CA TYR A 36 -22.03 21.15 12.28
C TYR A 36 -20.87 21.94 11.66
N THR A 37 -19.80 22.19 12.40
CA THR A 37 -18.57 22.68 11.78
C THR A 37 -17.86 21.51 11.10
N MET A 38 -18.07 21.34 9.78
CA MET A 38 -17.16 20.52 8.97
C MET A 38 -15.75 21.10 8.97
N PHE A 39 -15.67 22.44 9.07
CA PHE A 39 -14.46 23.25 9.05
C PHE A 39 -14.59 24.37 10.09
N PRO A 40 -13.49 24.85 10.68
CA PRO A 40 -13.52 25.99 11.59
C PRO A 40 -13.85 27.26 10.77
N HIS A 41 -15.05 27.80 10.92
CA HIS A 41 -15.53 28.91 10.10
C HIS A 41 -15.15 30.31 10.60
N ASN A 42 -14.45 30.48 11.73
CA ASN A 42 -14.00 31.79 12.25
C ASN A 42 -12.79 31.66 13.18
N PHE A 43 -11.60 31.41 12.65
CA PHE A 43 -10.36 31.64 13.41
C PHE A 43 -9.68 32.90 12.85
N GLU A 44 -10.09 34.05 13.35
CA GLU A 44 -9.29 35.28 13.23
C GLU A 44 -8.09 35.13 14.18
N PRO A 45 -6.84 35.28 13.70
CA PRO A 45 -5.72 35.46 14.60
C PRO A 45 -5.97 36.76 15.36
N GLN A 46 -6.15 36.68 16.68
CA GLN A 46 -5.98 37.86 17.51
C GLN A 46 -4.52 38.30 17.36
N LEU A 47 -4.30 39.27 16.48
CA LEU A 47 -3.13 40.14 16.53
C LEU A 47 -3.16 40.82 17.90
N ARG A 48 -2.41 40.23 18.85
CA ARG A 48 -2.02 40.94 20.06
C ARG A 48 -0.80 41.77 19.73
N ASP A 49 -1.04 43.06 19.72
CA ASP A 49 -0.12 44.18 19.81
C ASP A 49 1.30 43.81 20.26
N SER A 50 2.25 44.02 19.35
CA SER A 50 3.61 44.40 19.71
C SER A 50 3.61 45.90 20.02
N LEU A 51 4.08 46.23 21.23
CA LEU A 51 4.48 47.57 21.66
C LEU A 51 5.35 48.25 20.58
N ASP A 52 5.01 49.47 20.18
CA ASP A 52 5.82 50.65 20.50
C ASP A 52 5.17 51.98 20.06
N ASP A 53 5.33 52.95 20.97
CA ASP A 53 5.38 54.41 20.85
C ASP A 53 4.36 55.24 20.04
N GLY A 54 3.83 56.26 20.73
CA GLY A 54 3.31 57.47 20.09
C GLY A 54 2.10 58.05 20.79
N GLY A 55 2.30 59.08 21.63
CA GLY A 55 1.25 59.65 22.46
C GLY A 55 0.18 60.46 21.72
N SER A 56 -0.98 60.63 22.36
CA SER A 56 -1.66 61.93 22.52
C SER A 56 -3.07 61.77 23.12
N ALA A 57 -3.20 62.28 24.35
CA ALA A 57 -4.27 63.15 24.85
C ALA A 57 -5.77 62.74 24.82
N ARG A 58 -6.37 62.87 26.03
CA ARG A 58 -7.76 63.31 26.35
C ARG A 58 -8.88 62.26 26.09
N THR A 59 -9.92 62.08 26.90
CA THR A 59 -10.49 62.79 28.06
C THR A 59 -11.52 61.87 28.75
N ARG A 60 -11.75 62.12 30.04
CA ARG A 60 -12.79 61.55 30.91
C ARG A 60 -14.22 61.78 30.37
N SER A 61 -15.14 60.86 30.70
CA SER A 61 -16.43 61.25 31.30
C SER A 61 -17.14 60.08 32.01
N SER A 62 -17.55 60.38 33.24
CA SER A 62 -18.31 59.63 34.23
C SER A 62 -19.83 59.81 34.12
N GLY A 63 -20.60 58.90 34.72
CA GLY A 63 -21.97 59.14 35.25
C GLY A 63 -22.84 57.88 35.13
N SER A 64 -23.22 57.12 36.17
CA SER A 64 -23.95 57.39 37.43
C SER A 64 -25.46 57.58 37.28
N GLY A 65 -26.25 56.70 37.91
CA GLY A 65 -27.63 57.00 38.38
C GLY A 65 -28.68 55.90 38.18
N GLY A 66 -29.10 55.22 39.26
CA GLY A 66 -30.42 54.56 39.37
C GLY A 66 -31.51 55.55 39.83
N PRO A 67 -32.61 55.17 40.53
CA PRO A 67 -33.18 53.84 40.83
C PRO A 67 -34.76 53.76 40.85
N LEU A 68 -35.32 52.61 41.32
CA LEU A 68 -36.69 52.34 41.90
C LEU A 68 -37.92 52.25 40.93
N SER A 69 -38.98 51.42 41.08
CA SER A 69 -39.46 50.42 42.07
C SER A 69 -40.57 49.49 41.48
N ALA A 70 -40.73 48.29 42.10
CA ALA A 70 -41.92 47.44 42.39
C ALA A 70 -43.07 47.24 41.35
N ASP A 71 -43.79 46.13 41.19
CA ASP A 71 -43.92 44.80 41.80
C ASP A 71 -44.91 43.99 40.91
N LYS A 72 -44.67 42.69 40.66
CA LYS A 72 -45.68 41.60 40.75
C LYS A 72 -45.16 40.25 40.22
N LYS A 73 -45.36 39.24 41.08
CA LYS A 73 -45.00 37.82 41.04
C LYS A 73 -45.52 37.04 39.82
N ALA A 74 -44.69 36.13 39.29
CA ALA A 74 -45.04 34.72 39.09
C ALA A 74 -43.77 33.87 38.83
N THR A 75 -43.46 33.02 39.82
CA THR A 75 -42.84 31.69 39.74
C THR A 75 -42.03 31.29 38.49
N ASP A 76 -40.70 31.24 38.62
CA ASP A 76 -39.97 30.00 38.27
C ASP A 76 -38.62 29.90 39.00
N LYS A 77 -38.32 28.71 39.56
CA LYS A 77 -37.14 28.47 40.40
C LYS A 77 -35.89 28.28 39.54
N GLN A 78 -35.15 29.36 39.30
CA GLN A 78 -33.76 29.29 38.85
C GLN A 78 -32.81 29.26 40.06
N HIS A 79 -32.32 28.07 40.41
CA HIS A 79 -31.13 27.94 41.24
C HIS A 79 -29.91 28.36 40.42
N SER A 80 -29.52 29.63 40.53
CA SER A 80 -28.15 30.06 40.27
C SER A 80 -27.35 30.02 41.57
N ARG A 81 -26.31 29.18 41.61
CA ARG A 81 -25.04 29.41 42.31
C ARG A 81 -24.09 28.24 42.03
N SER A 82 -22.98 28.59 41.38
CA SER A 82 -21.64 28.04 41.62
C SER A 82 -21.46 26.52 41.57
N ALA A 83 -21.06 26.01 40.40
CA ALA A 83 -20.19 24.83 40.32
C ALA A 83 -19.24 24.91 39.09
N LEU A 84 -18.69 26.09 38.81
CA LEU A 84 -17.50 26.25 37.96
C LEU A 84 -16.26 26.38 38.85
N SER A 85 -16.05 25.40 39.72
CA SER A 85 -14.78 25.16 40.40
C SER A 85 -14.68 23.65 40.63
N GLY A 86 -14.08 22.92 39.69
CA GLY A 86 -14.04 21.47 39.83
C GLY A 86 -13.46 20.64 38.70
N PHE A 87 -12.62 21.18 37.81
CA PHE A 87 -11.69 20.36 37.04
C PHE A 87 -10.34 21.07 36.97
N HIS A 88 -9.63 21.04 38.10
CA HIS A 88 -8.18 21.18 38.10
C HIS A 88 -7.60 19.97 37.35
N PHE A 89 -7.34 20.11 36.06
CA PHE A 89 -6.32 19.29 35.43
C PHE A 89 -5.01 19.67 36.11
N LYS A 90 -4.44 18.77 36.92
CA LYS A 90 -3.06 18.91 37.36
C LYS A 90 -2.20 19.02 36.10
N ARG A 91 -1.76 20.24 35.77
CA ARG A 91 -0.61 20.49 34.89
C ARG A 91 0.57 19.77 35.54
N LYS A 92 0.84 18.55 35.10
CA LYS A 92 2.14 17.91 35.31
C LYS A 92 2.93 18.05 34.02
N ASP A 93 4.10 18.66 34.21
CA ASP A 93 5.26 18.68 33.34
C ASP A 93 5.09 19.55 32.07
N LYS A 94 5.38 20.85 32.24
CA LYS A 94 5.84 21.70 31.12
C LYS A 94 7.17 21.13 30.63
N LEU A 95 7.17 20.48 29.47
CA LEU A 95 8.41 20.27 28.72
C LEU A 95 8.88 21.63 28.17
N PRO A 96 10.20 21.89 28.14
CA PRO A 96 10.74 23.13 27.57
C PRO A 96 10.43 23.22 26.07
N PRO A 97 10.33 24.43 25.50
CA PRO A 97 10.16 24.60 24.06
C PRO A 97 11.38 24.02 23.31
N PRO A 98 11.20 23.42 22.12
CA PRO A 98 12.29 22.75 21.43
C PRO A 98 13.25 23.79 20.82
N SER A 99 14.50 23.81 21.29
CA SER A 99 15.61 24.52 20.65
C SER A 99 16.29 23.71 19.54
N ASP A 100 15.93 22.43 19.35
CA ASP A 100 16.75 21.44 18.63
C ASP A 100 16.02 20.75 17.44
N GLY A 101 14.83 21.20 17.03
CA GLY A 101 14.10 20.61 15.89
C GLY A 101 13.61 19.16 16.07
N LYS A 102 13.71 18.60 17.27
CA LYS A 102 13.20 17.26 17.63
C LYS A 102 11.78 17.34 18.18
N THR A 103 10.91 16.44 17.73
CA THR A 103 9.53 16.35 18.21
C THR A 103 9.43 15.29 19.29
N TYR A 104 9.11 15.70 20.52
CA TYR A 104 9.00 14.76 21.63
C TYR A 104 7.73 13.92 21.52
N VAL A 105 7.91 12.60 21.50
CA VAL A 105 6.82 11.64 21.57
C VAL A 105 6.48 11.33 23.02
N SER A 106 5.22 11.55 23.39
CA SER A 106 4.68 11.16 24.69
C SER A 106 3.94 9.83 24.57
N SER A 107 4.21 8.88 25.47
CA SER A 107 3.42 7.66 25.62
C SER A 107 2.39 7.83 26.73
N SER A 108 1.19 7.27 26.54
CA SER A 108 0.12 7.28 27.54
C SER A 108 0.40 6.38 28.76
N SER A 109 1.39 5.47 28.68
CA SER A 109 1.85 4.60 29.77
C SER A 109 3.34 4.77 30.03
N LYS A 110 3.73 5.00 31.29
CA LYS A 110 5.16 5.08 31.68
C LYS A 110 5.89 3.73 31.64
N LYS A 111 5.16 2.62 31.54
CA LYS A 111 5.69 1.26 31.55
C LYS A 111 5.81 0.64 30.17
N ASP A 112 5.19 1.23 29.16
CA ASP A 112 5.18 0.68 27.81
C ASP A 112 6.44 1.14 27.08
N LYS A 113 7.06 0.22 26.33
CA LYS A 113 8.24 0.52 25.52
C LYS A 113 7.80 1.50 24.43
N ARG A 114 8.48 2.64 24.33
CA ARG A 114 8.25 3.61 23.26
C ARG A 114 8.84 3.08 21.96
N GLU A 115 8.08 3.16 20.87
CA GLU A 115 8.48 2.71 19.54
C GLU A 115 8.91 3.90 18.66
N PHE A 116 8.46 5.13 18.97
CA PHE A 116 8.72 6.34 18.18
C PHE A 116 9.59 7.38 18.92
N ASP A 117 10.70 6.98 19.54
CA ASP A 117 11.53 7.89 20.36
C ASP A 117 12.29 9.00 19.58
N CYS A 118 12.30 8.94 18.24
CA CYS A 118 13.12 9.81 17.38
C CYS A 118 12.32 10.47 16.24
N VAL A 119 11.14 11.03 16.51
CA VAL A 119 10.40 11.82 15.51
C VAL A 119 11.03 13.20 15.37
N SER A 120 11.27 13.62 14.13
CA SER A 120 11.74 14.97 13.80
C SER A 120 11.00 15.49 12.58
N GLU A 121 10.77 16.80 12.55
CA GLU A 121 10.21 17.46 11.38
C GLU A 121 11.27 17.49 10.27
N MET A 122 10.99 16.82 9.15
CA MET A 122 11.91 16.76 8.01
C MET A 122 11.71 17.95 7.06
N GLN A 123 10.47 18.38 6.86
CA GLN A 123 10.14 19.42 5.89
C GLN A 123 8.80 20.08 6.22
N THR A 124 8.74 21.41 6.07
CA THR A 124 7.50 22.19 6.07
C THR A 124 7.15 22.61 4.64
N LEU A 125 5.92 22.37 4.19
CA LEU A 125 5.44 22.85 2.88
C LEU A 125 4.49 24.03 3.08
N ARG A 126 4.72 25.14 2.39
CA ARG A 126 3.96 26.41 2.56
C ARG A 126 3.18 26.87 1.33
N GLN A 127 2.93 25.98 0.38
CA GLN A 127 2.24 26.32 -0.89
C GLN A 127 0.71 26.30 -0.81
N HIS A 128 0.14 25.87 0.32
CA HIS A 128 -1.31 25.86 0.54
C HIS A 128 -1.80 27.18 1.14
N HIS A 129 -2.97 27.64 0.69
CA HIS A 129 -3.66 28.76 1.32
C HIS A 129 -4.82 28.23 2.17
N GLY A 130 -4.63 28.25 3.49
CA GLY A 130 -5.60 27.70 4.43
C GLY A 130 -5.39 26.21 4.69
N THR A 131 -6.44 25.56 5.20
CA THR A 131 -6.31 24.23 5.80
C THR A 131 -6.29 23.12 4.76
N ILE A 132 -5.39 22.14 4.92
CA ILE A 132 -5.37 20.91 4.12
C ILE A 132 -6.39 19.94 4.71
N TRP A 133 -7.35 19.46 3.91
CA TRP A 133 -8.41 18.55 4.38
C TRP A 133 -8.17 17.10 4.01
N THR A 134 -7.38 16.86 2.96
CA THR A 134 -7.14 15.50 2.49
C THR A 134 -5.78 15.38 1.82
N MET A 135 -5.16 14.20 2.02
CA MET A 135 -3.89 13.82 1.43
C MET A 135 -3.87 12.31 1.17
N LYS A 136 -3.23 11.90 0.08
CA LYS A 136 -3.09 10.48 -0.28
C LYS A 136 -1.86 10.25 -1.16
N PHE A 137 -1.01 9.29 -0.80
CA PHE A 137 0.09 8.87 -1.68
C PHE A 137 -0.44 8.10 -2.88
N SER A 138 0.28 8.19 -4.00
CA SER A 138 0.12 7.28 -5.13
C SER A 138 0.47 5.84 -4.72
N HIS A 139 -0.07 4.86 -5.44
CA HIS A 139 0.14 3.44 -5.12
C HIS A 139 1.62 3.01 -5.19
N ASP A 140 2.42 3.66 -6.05
CA ASP A 140 3.87 3.45 -6.14
C ASP A 140 4.67 4.22 -5.07
N GLY A 141 4.03 5.10 -4.30
CA GLY A 141 4.67 5.96 -3.30
C GLY A 141 5.62 7.02 -3.86
N ALA A 142 5.62 7.25 -5.17
CA ALA A 142 6.46 8.26 -5.82
C ALA A 142 5.87 9.68 -5.74
N ARG A 143 4.57 9.80 -5.47
CA ARG A 143 3.85 11.07 -5.41
C ARG A 143 2.89 11.13 -4.23
N LEU A 144 2.60 12.35 -3.80
CA LEU A 144 1.59 12.66 -2.81
C LEU A 144 0.59 13.64 -3.45
N VAL A 145 -0.71 13.40 -3.31
CA VAL A 145 -1.72 14.42 -3.62
C VAL A 145 -2.21 15.06 -2.35
N SER A 146 -2.46 16.38 -2.39
CA SER A 146 -3.12 17.12 -1.31
C SER A 146 -4.20 18.05 -1.85
N GLY A 147 -5.26 18.24 -1.05
CA GLY A 147 -6.37 19.14 -1.34
C GLY A 147 -6.91 19.75 -0.05
N GLY A 148 -7.52 20.93 -0.15
CA GLY A 148 -7.98 21.64 1.03
C GLY A 148 -8.86 22.84 0.75
N GLN A 149 -8.80 23.80 1.67
CA GLN A 149 -9.63 25.00 1.75
C GLN A 149 -9.51 25.91 0.52
N ASP A 150 -8.34 25.97 -0.11
CA ASP A 150 -8.10 26.77 -1.32
C ASP A 150 -8.68 26.19 -2.60
N ALA A 151 -9.35 25.03 -2.54
CA ALA A 151 -9.97 24.37 -3.69
C ALA A 151 -8.98 23.96 -4.81
N ILE A 152 -7.67 23.92 -4.51
CA ILE A 152 -6.63 23.54 -5.46
C ILE A 152 -6.09 22.16 -5.11
N LEU A 153 -6.10 21.24 -6.08
CA LEU A 153 -5.49 19.91 -5.94
C LEU A 153 -4.02 19.99 -6.36
N ARG A 154 -3.11 19.57 -5.48
CA ARG A 154 -1.66 19.62 -5.73
C ARG A 154 -1.08 18.22 -5.74
N VAL A 155 -0.26 17.92 -6.74
CA VAL A 155 0.53 16.70 -6.83
C VAL A 155 1.98 17.04 -6.52
N TRP A 156 2.53 16.39 -5.50
CA TRP A 156 3.90 16.55 -5.03
C TRP A 156 4.71 15.33 -5.43
N LYS A 157 5.89 15.55 -5.98
CA LYS A 157 6.82 14.48 -6.28
C LYS A 157 7.72 14.22 -5.09
N VAL A 158 7.98 12.95 -4.80
CA VAL A 158 8.94 12.52 -3.78
C VAL A 158 10.35 12.73 -4.32
N ALA A 159 11.15 13.52 -3.61
CA ALA A 159 12.52 13.83 -4.00
C ALA A 159 13.43 12.63 -3.67
N ALA A 160 14.18 12.14 -4.67
CA ALA A 160 15.28 11.22 -4.41
C ALA A 160 16.44 12.02 -3.79
N PHE A 161 17.11 11.49 -2.76
CA PHE A 161 18.30 12.14 -2.22
C PHE A 161 19.44 12.05 -3.24
N ALA A 162 19.69 13.13 -3.98
CA ALA A 162 20.90 13.25 -4.81
C ALA A 162 22.12 13.53 -3.91
N LYS A 163 23.19 12.75 -4.04
CA LYS A 163 24.51 13.14 -3.49
C LYS A 163 24.96 14.40 -4.23
N SER A 164 25.46 15.41 -3.50
CA SER A 164 26.14 16.54 -4.14
C SER A 164 27.42 16.03 -4.81
N THR A 165 27.41 15.91 -6.13
CA THR A 165 28.65 15.86 -6.90
C THR A 165 29.27 17.25 -6.81
N VAL A 166 30.36 17.38 -6.04
CA VAL A 166 31.33 18.44 -6.26
C VAL A 166 32.04 18.09 -7.56
N ALA A 167 31.35 18.29 -8.69
CA ALA A 167 31.94 18.26 -10.01
C ALA A 167 32.33 19.68 -10.36
N ALA A 168 33.62 19.96 -10.18
CA ALA A 168 34.29 21.13 -10.71
C ALA A 168 33.91 21.30 -12.19
N ALA A 169 33.18 22.38 -12.49
CA ALA A 169 33.03 22.85 -13.85
C ALA A 169 34.42 23.17 -14.41
N ALA A 170 34.76 22.50 -15.51
CA ALA A 170 35.85 22.91 -16.37
C ALA A 170 35.54 24.29 -16.94
N ALA A 171 36.18 25.32 -16.38
CA ALA A 171 36.39 26.61 -17.02
C ALA A 171 37.90 26.90 -16.97
N PRO A 172 38.47 27.55 -18.00
CA PRO A 172 39.92 27.66 -18.18
C PRO A 172 40.53 28.57 -17.12
N ARG A 173 41.73 28.19 -16.66
CA ARG A 173 42.57 28.96 -15.74
C ARG A 173 42.80 30.37 -16.28
N ASN A 174 42.58 31.39 -15.44
CA ASN A 174 43.41 32.59 -15.38
C ASN A 174 43.36 33.24 -13.98
N GLU A 175 44.56 33.38 -13.41
CA GLU A 175 45.10 34.38 -12.47
C GLU A 175 44.42 34.74 -11.12
N ALA A 176 45.18 34.42 -10.06
CA ALA A 176 45.52 35.19 -8.83
C ALA A 176 44.44 35.89 -7.97
N SER A 177 44.21 35.38 -6.74
CA SER A 177 44.38 36.05 -5.42
C SER A 177 43.64 35.31 -4.28
N PRO A 178 44.07 35.39 -3.00
CA PRO A 178 43.46 34.62 -1.90
C PRO A 178 42.56 35.49 -0.99
N SER A 179 41.30 35.11 -0.80
CA SER A 179 40.50 35.61 0.34
C SER A 179 39.34 34.69 0.75
N SER A 180 39.35 34.32 2.04
CA SER A 180 38.26 33.88 2.94
C SER A 180 37.51 32.55 2.68
N PRO A 181 37.35 31.69 3.71
CA PRO A 181 36.57 30.45 3.60
C PRO A 181 35.08 30.76 3.73
N ALA A 182 34.32 30.56 2.64
CA ALA A 182 32.87 30.56 2.69
C ALA A 182 32.37 29.26 3.35
N SER A 183 31.55 29.41 4.38
CA SER A 183 30.85 28.35 5.09
C SER A 183 29.97 27.53 4.14
N SER A 184 30.26 26.24 3.98
CA SER A 184 29.36 25.30 3.32
C SER A 184 28.13 25.06 4.21
N SER A 185 26.97 25.55 3.79
CA SER A 185 25.68 25.22 4.40
C SER A 185 25.37 23.71 4.19
N PRO A 186 24.88 23.00 5.21
CA PRO A 186 24.54 21.58 5.08
C PRO A 186 23.35 21.39 4.13
N LEU A 187 23.50 20.48 3.16
CA LEU A 187 22.46 20.04 2.23
C LEU A 187 21.16 19.68 2.96
N SER A 188 20.06 20.35 2.63
CA SER A 188 18.75 20.09 3.21
C SER A 188 18.16 18.79 2.68
N ARG A 189 17.86 17.85 3.58
CA ARG A 189 17.20 16.57 3.27
C ARG A 189 15.69 16.77 3.15
N HIS A 190 15.20 17.15 1.97
CA HIS A 190 13.75 17.27 1.72
C HIS A 190 13.15 15.95 1.21
N LEU A 191 11.94 15.60 1.68
CA LEU A 191 11.21 14.39 1.28
C LEU A 191 10.42 14.62 -0.01
N LEU A 192 9.80 15.79 -0.14
CA LEU A 192 9.03 16.20 -1.30
C LEU A 192 9.74 17.37 -1.98
N GLU A 193 9.54 17.52 -3.29
CA GLU A 193 9.93 18.74 -3.99
C GLU A 193 9.20 19.96 -3.38
N GLU A 194 9.89 21.10 -3.24
CA GLU A 194 9.35 22.31 -2.59
C GLU A 194 8.15 22.91 -3.34
N THR A 195 8.10 22.68 -4.65
CA THR A 195 7.02 23.08 -5.54
C THR A 195 6.25 21.85 -6.01
N PRO A 196 4.91 21.89 -6.08
CA PRO A 196 4.13 20.82 -6.66
C PRO A 196 4.56 20.53 -8.12
N GLU A 197 4.63 19.25 -8.48
CA GLU A 197 4.83 18.79 -9.87
C GLU A 197 3.68 19.24 -10.76
N GLN A 198 2.46 19.23 -10.21
CA GLN A 198 1.25 19.65 -10.92
C GLN A 198 0.24 20.28 -9.98
N MET A 199 -0.48 21.29 -10.47
CA MET A 199 -1.57 21.95 -9.77
C MET A 199 -2.83 21.97 -10.64
N TYR A 200 -3.94 21.50 -10.09
CA TYR A 200 -5.22 21.48 -10.78
C TYR A 200 -6.17 22.51 -10.20
N TYR A 201 -6.73 23.31 -11.10
CA TYR A 201 -7.70 24.36 -10.82
C TYR A 201 -9.06 23.95 -11.39
N GLY A 202 -10.14 24.29 -10.68
CA GLY A 202 -11.50 24.10 -11.20
C GLY A 202 -12.56 23.90 -10.12
N HIS A 203 -12.19 23.45 -8.93
CA HIS A 203 -13.14 23.44 -7.82
C HIS A 203 -13.41 24.87 -7.34
N SER A 204 -14.68 25.16 -7.00
CA SER A 204 -15.09 26.48 -6.50
C SER A 204 -15.20 26.54 -4.97
N MET A 205 -15.10 25.40 -4.32
CA MET A 205 -15.20 25.22 -2.87
C MET A 205 -14.16 24.19 -2.42
N PRO A 206 -13.87 24.10 -1.10
CA PRO A 206 -12.83 23.22 -0.57
C PRO A 206 -12.91 21.78 -1.08
N ILE A 207 -11.73 21.21 -1.38
CA ILE A 207 -11.57 19.78 -1.66
C ILE A 207 -11.49 19.05 -0.32
N VAL A 208 -12.33 18.04 -0.14
CA VAL A 208 -12.56 17.38 1.15
C VAL A 208 -12.12 15.93 1.16
N ASP A 209 -12.12 15.27 0.00
CA ASP A 209 -11.61 13.91 -0.12
C ASP A 209 -10.98 13.68 -1.49
N VAL A 210 -10.02 12.76 -1.54
CA VAL A 210 -9.28 12.40 -2.76
C VAL A 210 -9.06 10.91 -2.81
N SER A 211 -9.14 10.33 -4.01
CA SER A 211 -8.79 8.93 -4.22
C SER A 211 -7.89 8.78 -5.45
N TRP A 212 -6.96 7.84 -5.35
CA TRP A 212 -6.00 7.48 -6.39
C TRP A 212 -6.45 6.20 -7.07
N SER A 213 -6.35 6.17 -8.40
CA SER A 213 -6.49 4.94 -9.18
C SER A 213 -5.14 4.22 -9.29
N ARG A 214 -5.14 2.99 -9.81
CA ARG A 214 -3.87 2.28 -10.09
C ARG A 214 -3.21 2.74 -11.38
N SER A 215 -4.01 3.29 -12.30
CA SER A 215 -3.61 3.81 -13.60
C SER A 215 -3.32 5.31 -13.60
N ASN A 216 -2.86 5.87 -12.47
CA ASN A 216 -2.47 7.28 -12.35
C ASN A 216 -3.58 8.34 -12.56
N PHE A 217 -4.85 7.93 -12.42
CA PHE A 217 -5.94 8.89 -12.30
C PHE A 217 -6.16 9.31 -10.85
N VAL A 218 -6.64 10.54 -10.68
CA VAL A 218 -6.99 11.10 -9.37
C VAL A 218 -8.42 11.61 -9.41
N LEU A 219 -9.21 11.27 -8.39
CA LEU A 219 -10.51 11.87 -8.13
C LEU A 219 -10.39 12.85 -6.98
N SER A 220 -10.99 14.02 -7.13
CA SER A 220 -11.18 14.98 -6.04
C SER A 220 -12.67 15.24 -5.83
N ALA A 221 -13.12 15.15 -4.57
CA ALA A 221 -14.48 15.47 -4.16
C ALA A 221 -14.49 16.79 -3.39
N SER A 222 -15.51 17.60 -3.63
CA SER A 222 -15.59 18.96 -3.08
C SER A 222 -16.98 19.31 -2.58
N MET A 223 -16.98 20.33 -1.72
CA MET A 223 -18.15 21.06 -1.27
C MET A 223 -18.87 21.84 -2.38
N ASP A 224 -18.29 21.91 -3.59
CA ASP A 224 -18.93 22.52 -4.76
C ASP A 224 -19.90 21.58 -5.49
N LYS A 225 -20.25 20.46 -4.85
CA LYS A 225 -21.16 19.44 -5.38
C LYS A 225 -20.59 18.67 -6.58
N THR A 226 -19.28 18.72 -6.79
CA THR A 226 -18.64 17.99 -7.89
C THR A 226 -17.61 16.97 -7.40
N VAL A 227 -17.50 15.90 -8.17
CA VAL A 227 -16.28 15.07 -8.22
C VAL A 227 -15.59 15.35 -9.54
N ARG A 228 -14.28 15.57 -9.51
CA ARG A 228 -13.49 15.84 -10.73
C ARG A 228 -12.46 14.74 -10.95
N LEU A 229 -12.27 14.38 -12.22
CA LEU A 229 -11.27 13.41 -12.67
C LEU A 229 -10.07 14.13 -13.27
N TRP A 230 -8.89 13.72 -12.83
CA TRP A 230 -7.60 14.24 -13.28
C TRP A 230 -6.69 13.08 -13.67
N HIS A 231 -5.72 13.36 -14.52
CA HIS A 231 -4.64 12.42 -14.83
C HIS A 231 -3.32 13.18 -14.77
N ILE A 232 -2.31 12.61 -14.10
CA ILE A 232 -1.05 13.29 -13.79
C ILE A 232 -0.40 13.94 -15.01
N SER A 233 -0.49 13.28 -16.17
CA SER A 233 0.16 13.75 -17.40
C SER A 233 -0.58 14.87 -18.14
N LYS A 234 -1.78 15.28 -17.68
CA LYS A 234 -2.63 16.26 -18.36
C LYS A 234 -3.00 17.36 -17.37
N PRO A 235 -2.82 18.64 -17.69
CA PRO A 235 -3.16 19.74 -16.77
C PRO A 235 -4.67 19.98 -16.64
N ASP A 236 -5.45 19.58 -17.65
CA ASP A 236 -6.88 19.85 -17.70
C ASP A 236 -7.73 18.85 -16.92
N CYS A 237 -8.87 19.32 -16.43
CA CYS A 237 -9.90 18.47 -15.86
C CYS A 237 -10.47 17.56 -16.94
N LEU A 238 -10.35 16.24 -16.77
CA LEU A 238 -10.81 15.27 -17.76
C LEU A 238 -12.33 15.11 -17.75
N HIS A 239 -12.93 15.16 -16.56
CA HIS A 239 -14.36 15.01 -16.41
C HIS A 239 -14.87 15.63 -15.09
N VAL A 240 -16.10 16.13 -15.11
CA VAL A 240 -16.79 16.68 -13.93
C VAL A 240 -18.09 15.90 -13.70
N PHE A 241 -18.17 15.20 -12.57
CA PHE A 241 -19.35 14.46 -12.13
C PHE A 241 -20.18 15.32 -11.18
N GLN A 242 -21.33 15.77 -11.67
CA GLN A 242 -22.24 16.65 -10.95
C GLN A 242 -23.09 15.87 -9.94
N HIS A 243 -23.19 16.38 -8.72
CA HIS A 243 -24.04 15.86 -7.67
C HIS A 243 -25.09 16.90 -7.26
N PRO A 244 -26.25 16.48 -6.73
CA PRO A 244 -27.27 17.43 -6.25
C PRO A 244 -26.81 18.26 -5.04
N ASP A 245 -25.87 17.72 -4.27
CA ASP A 245 -25.31 18.35 -3.07
C ASP A 245 -23.82 17.99 -2.92
N SER A 246 -23.22 18.52 -1.86
CA SER A 246 -21.81 18.43 -1.53
C SER A 246 -21.36 16.97 -1.38
N VAL A 247 -20.14 16.69 -1.84
CA VAL A 247 -19.60 15.34 -1.89
C VAL A 247 -18.47 15.19 -0.87
N PRO A 248 -18.77 14.76 0.38
CA PRO A 248 -17.78 14.59 1.44
C PRO A 248 -16.87 13.37 1.28
N ALA A 249 -17.19 12.43 0.39
CA ALA A 249 -16.46 11.18 0.29
C ALA A 249 -16.39 10.66 -1.14
N VAL A 250 -15.20 10.23 -1.55
CA VAL A 250 -14.97 9.59 -2.85
C VAL A 250 -13.97 8.46 -2.72
N ASP A 251 -14.22 7.36 -3.42
CA ASP A 251 -13.29 6.25 -3.45
C ASP A 251 -13.29 5.56 -4.81
N PHE A 252 -12.13 5.43 -5.44
CA PHE A 252 -11.99 4.61 -6.64
C PHE A 252 -12.33 3.16 -6.32
N HIS A 253 -12.96 2.46 -7.27
CA HIS A 253 -13.15 1.03 -7.12
C HIS A 253 -11.77 0.35 -7.09
N PRO A 254 -11.45 -0.44 -6.06
CA PRO A 254 -10.08 -0.86 -5.78
C PRO A 254 -9.55 -1.87 -6.78
N LYS A 255 -10.41 -2.43 -7.66
CA LYS A 255 -10.05 -3.39 -8.70
C LYS A 255 -10.23 -2.95 -10.14
N ASP A 256 -11.04 -1.93 -10.38
CA ASP A 256 -11.52 -1.57 -11.71
C ASP A 256 -11.64 -0.05 -11.79
N ASP A 257 -10.65 0.59 -12.41
CA ASP A 257 -10.55 2.05 -12.48
C ASP A 257 -11.69 2.70 -13.30
N ARG A 258 -12.59 1.91 -13.91
CA ARG A 258 -13.79 2.42 -14.58
C ARG A 258 -14.87 2.88 -13.61
N TYR A 259 -14.83 2.45 -12.35
CA TYR A 259 -15.86 2.76 -11.37
C TYR A 259 -15.32 3.54 -10.18
N PHE A 260 -16.17 4.39 -9.61
CA PHE A 260 -15.91 5.00 -8.31
C PHE A 260 -17.18 5.14 -7.48
N LEU A 261 -17.00 5.21 -6.17
CA LEU A 261 -18.04 5.45 -5.18
C LEU A 261 -18.01 6.92 -4.77
N SER A 262 -19.19 7.55 -4.69
CA SER A 262 -19.35 8.82 -4.00
C SER A 262 -20.42 8.72 -2.92
N GLY A 263 -20.17 9.38 -1.80
CA GLY A 263 -21.17 9.66 -0.76
C GLY A 263 -21.52 11.14 -0.79
N CYS A 264 -22.81 11.46 -0.76
CA CYS A 264 -23.30 12.83 -0.95
C CYS A 264 -24.28 13.24 0.17
N PHE A 265 -24.35 14.54 0.46
CA PHE A 265 -25.29 15.11 1.44
C PHE A 265 -26.75 15.08 1.01
N ASP A 266 -27.02 14.72 -0.24
CA ASP A 266 -28.37 14.35 -0.68
C ASP A 266 -28.83 12.97 -0.17
N ASN A 267 -28.13 12.42 0.82
CA ASN A 267 -28.40 11.13 1.44
C ASN A 267 -28.27 9.95 0.47
N LYS A 268 -27.49 10.06 -0.62
CA LYS A 268 -27.28 8.96 -1.57
C LYS A 268 -25.82 8.59 -1.70
N ALA A 269 -25.54 7.28 -1.66
CA ALA A 269 -24.29 6.72 -2.14
C ALA A 269 -24.49 6.28 -3.60
N ARG A 270 -23.49 6.53 -4.45
CA ARG A 270 -23.53 6.25 -5.88
C ARG A 270 -22.29 5.52 -6.34
N ILE A 271 -22.46 4.50 -7.17
CA ILE A 271 -21.39 3.96 -7.99
C ILE A 271 -21.54 4.53 -9.39
N TRP A 272 -20.50 5.23 -9.83
CA TRP A 272 -20.41 5.87 -11.14
C TRP A 272 -19.58 5.03 -12.09
N ASN A 273 -19.91 5.07 -13.36
CA ASN A 273 -19.07 4.62 -14.46
C ASN A 273 -18.40 5.86 -15.07
N ILE A 274 -17.08 5.86 -15.07
CA ILE A 274 -16.25 6.97 -15.54
C ILE A 274 -16.33 7.13 -17.05
N PRO A 275 -16.06 6.09 -17.87
CA PRO A 275 -16.22 6.18 -19.33
C PRO A 275 -17.58 6.71 -19.78
N ASP A 276 -18.65 6.24 -19.17
CA ASP A 276 -20.02 6.59 -19.56
C ASP A 276 -20.53 7.89 -18.90
N GLY A 277 -19.78 8.43 -17.93
CA GLY A 277 -20.16 9.65 -17.21
C GLY A 277 -21.43 9.52 -16.36
N CYS A 278 -21.89 8.31 -16.07
CA CYS A 278 -23.23 8.07 -15.53
C CYS A 278 -23.23 7.27 -14.21
N VAL A 279 -24.33 7.37 -13.46
CA VAL A 279 -24.54 6.59 -12.24
C VAL A 279 -25.08 5.21 -12.62
N VAL A 280 -24.37 4.16 -12.23
CA VAL A 280 -24.75 2.76 -12.49
C VAL A 280 -25.65 2.22 -11.38
N SER A 281 -25.35 2.59 -10.14
CA SER A 281 -26.13 2.17 -8.98
C SER A 281 -26.16 3.29 -7.95
N TYR A 282 -27.29 3.45 -7.26
CA TYR A 282 -27.37 4.32 -6.10
C TYR A 282 -28.22 3.67 -5.00
N VAL A 283 -27.93 4.05 -3.77
CA VAL A 283 -28.72 3.68 -2.59
C VAL A 283 -29.04 4.92 -1.78
N GLN A 284 -30.25 4.96 -1.24
CA GLN A 284 -30.73 6.03 -0.37
C GLN A 284 -30.47 5.65 1.09
N THR A 285 -29.84 6.55 1.84
CA THR A 285 -29.63 6.43 3.29
C THR A 285 -30.64 7.29 4.05
N PRO A 286 -30.93 6.98 5.33
CA PRO A 286 -31.90 7.75 6.13
C PRO A 286 -31.39 9.15 6.52
N VAL A 287 -30.07 9.34 6.52
CA VAL A 287 -29.41 10.60 6.89
C VAL A 287 -28.19 10.80 5.99
N MET A 288 -27.68 12.04 5.96
CA MET A 288 -26.51 12.47 5.19
C MET A 288 -25.34 11.52 5.33
N ILE A 289 -24.75 11.18 4.20
CA ILE A 289 -23.52 10.40 4.13
C ILE A 289 -22.35 11.36 4.35
N THR A 290 -21.47 10.99 5.25
CA THR A 290 -20.33 11.81 5.71
C THR A 290 -18.99 11.11 5.49
N ALA A 291 -19.01 9.80 5.29
CA ALA A 291 -17.85 9.03 4.86
C ALA A 291 -18.33 7.86 4.02
N ALA A 292 -17.53 7.43 3.06
CA ALA A 292 -17.81 6.24 2.27
C ALA A 292 -16.49 5.59 1.86
N SER A 293 -16.46 4.26 1.72
CA SER A 293 -15.27 3.56 1.23
C SER A 293 -15.62 2.18 0.68
N PHE A 294 -14.85 1.74 -0.32
CA PHE A 294 -14.87 0.37 -0.80
C PHE A 294 -14.06 -0.56 0.09
N HIS A 295 -14.55 -1.78 0.27
CA HIS A 295 -13.71 -2.88 0.72
C HIS A 295 -12.65 -3.19 -0.35
N PRO A 296 -11.38 -3.50 -0.01
CA PRO A 296 -10.31 -3.77 -0.98
C PRO A 296 -10.63 -4.81 -2.06
N SER A 297 -11.55 -5.74 -1.78
CA SER A 297 -12.01 -6.73 -2.76
C SER A 297 -12.91 -6.14 -3.87
N GLY A 298 -13.50 -4.96 -3.66
CA GLY A 298 -14.53 -4.35 -4.49
C GLY A 298 -15.96 -4.86 -4.21
N SER A 299 -16.10 -5.93 -3.42
CA SER A 299 -17.39 -6.61 -3.23
C SER A 299 -18.31 -5.97 -2.17
N ARG A 300 -17.84 -4.97 -1.43
CA ARG A 300 -18.60 -4.32 -0.36
C ARG A 300 -18.31 -2.83 -0.30
N VAL A 301 -19.30 -2.08 0.14
CA VAL A 301 -19.23 -0.64 0.39
C VAL A 301 -19.76 -0.35 1.79
N ILE A 302 -19.15 0.61 2.48
CA ILE A 302 -19.67 1.15 3.74
C ILE A 302 -19.98 2.63 3.54
N ALA A 303 -21.20 3.04 3.92
CA ALA A 303 -21.61 4.43 4.02
C ALA A 303 -21.75 4.82 5.50
N GLY A 304 -20.93 5.75 5.95
CA GLY A 304 -20.93 6.34 7.28
C GLY A 304 -21.81 7.58 7.33
N LEU A 305 -22.76 7.60 8.25
CA LEU A 305 -23.78 8.63 8.34
C LEU A 305 -23.50 9.62 9.46
N LEU A 306 -24.09 10.80 9.31
CA LEU A 306 -24.04 11.87 10.30
C LEU A 306 -24.58 11.47 11.69
N ASN A 307 -25.56 10.57 11.75
CA ASN A 307 -26.14 10.13 13.02
C ASN A 307 -25.31 9.05 13.75
N GLY A 308 -24.18 8.64 13.16
CA GLY A 308 -23.28 7.62 13.70
C GLY A 308 -23.56 6.20 13.26
N GLN A 309 -24.51 5.99 12.36
CA GLN A 309 -24.71 4.69 11.72
C GLN A 309 -23.69 4.49 10.60
N CYS A 310 -23.24 3.25 10.43
CA CYS A 310 -22.58 2.81 9.20
C CYS A 310 -23.47 1.76 8.56
N ILE A 311 -23.87 1.99 7.31
CA ILE A 311 -24.65 1.03 6.52
C ILE A 311 -23.71 0.34 5.55
N LEU A 312 -23.81 -0.98 5.50
CA LEU A 312 -22.98 -1.83 4.69
C LEU A 312 -23.80 -2.41 3.55
N TYR A 313 -23.22 -2.33 2.36
CA TYR A 313 -23.82 -2.81 1.12
C TYR A 313 -22.89 -3.85 0.50
N GLN A 314 -23.50 -4.90 -0.06
CA GLN A 314 -22.81 -5.84 -0.93
C GLN A 314 -22.93 -5.35 -2.37
N VAL A 315 -21.80 -5.31 -3.08
CA VAL A 315 -21.72 -4.91 -4.48
C VAL A 315 -21.64 -6.18 -5.32
N ASN A 316 -22.57 -6.35 -6.25
CA ASN A 316 -22.58 -7.50 -7.16
C ASN A 316 -21.70 -7.23 -8.41
N ALA A 317 -21.61 -8.21 -9.31
CA ALA A 317 -20.82 -8.10 -10.54
C ALA A 317 -21.26 -6.94 -11.46
N HIS A 318 -22.52 -6.51 -11.38
CA HIS A 318 -23.07 -5.38 -12.14
C HIS A 318 -22.96 -4.04 -11.39
N GLN A 319 -22.15 -3.99 -10.33
CA GLN A 319 -21.96 -2.80 -9.48
C GLN A 319 -23.24 -2.35 -8.75
N ALA A 320 -24.26 -3.21 -8.63
CA ALA A 320 -25.46 -2.88 -7.88
C ALA A 320 -25.20 -3.03 -6.38
N MET A 321 -25.49 -1.98 -5.62
CA MET A 321 -25.39 -1.96 -4.16
C MET A 321 -26.66 -2.53 -3.52
N ASN A 322 -26.53 -3.68 -2.86
CA ASN A 322 -27.60 -4.33 -2.11
C ASN A 322 -27.36 -4.14 -0.62
N TYR A 323 -28.39 -3.71 0.13
CA TYR A 323 -28.29 -3.59 1.58
C TYR A 323 -27.88 -4.94 2.20
N TYR A 324 -26.89 -4.92 3.07
CA TYR A 324 -26.41 -6.11 3.77
C TYR A 324 -26.69 -6.01 5.27
N THR A 325 -26.16 -4.99 5.95
CA THR A 325 -26.39 -4.77 7.38
C THR A 325 -26.06 -3.34 7.81
N GLN A 326 -26.29 -3.01 9.07
CA GLN A 326 -25.89 -1.73 9.66
C GLN A 326 -25.28 -1.90 11.04
N ILE A 327 -24.41 -0.97 11.41
CA ILE A 327 -23.79 -0.90 12.74
C ILE A 327 -23.89 0.52 13.32
N GLU A 328 -23.97 0.61 14.65
CA GLU A 328 -23.92 1.90 15.34
C GLU A 328 -22.51 2.19 15.88
N CYS A 329 -21.95 3.31 15.44
CA CYS A 329 -20.60 3.75 15.76
C CYS A 329 -20.56 4.92 16.76
N ARG A 330 -21.54 5.05 17.66
CA ARG A 330 -21.60 6.14 18.65
C ARG A 330 -21.40 5.66 20.09
N ASN A 331 -21.04 6.56 21.00
CA ASN A 331 -21.07 6.26 22.43
C ASN A 331 -22.49 6.48 22.97
N ALA A 332 -23.11 5.44 23.51
CA ALA A 332 -24.44 5.54 24.11
C ALA A 332 -24.46 6.23 25.49
N ARG A 333 -23.32 6.25 26.20
CA ARG A 333 -23.18 6.75 27.59
C ARG A 333 -21.87 7.52 27.79
N GLY A 334 -21.83 8.39 28.80
CA GLY A 334 -20.65 9.17 29.19
C GLY A 334 -20.59 10.58 28.57
N ALA A 335 -19.59 11.37 28.99
CA ALA A 335 -19.42 12.77 28.59
C ALA A 335 -19.32 12.98 27.07
N THR A 336 -18.79 11.97 26.35
CA THR A 336 -18.62 11.98 24.89
C THR A 336 -19.86 11.51 24.12
N ARG A 337 -21.04 11.32 24.73
CA ARG A 337 -22.27 10.87 24.04
C ARG A 337 -22.80 11.88 23.00
N LYS A 338 -22.40 13.14 23.09
CA LYS A 338 -22.86 14.21 22.21
C LYS A 338 -22.44 13.98 20.76
N GLY A 339 -21.20 13.54 20.54
CA GLY A 339 -20.69 13.19 19.22
C GLY A 339 -21.37 11.94 18.66
N ARG A 340 -21.71 11.99 17.37
CA ARG A 340 -22.37 10.90 16.63
C ARG A 340 -21.86 10.77 15.21
N LYS A 341 -21.52 11.88 14.53
CA LYS A 341 -21.06 11.91 13.13
C LYS A 341 -19.92 10.95 12.87
N VAL A 342 -20.06 10.10 11.85
CA VAL A 342 -18.94 9.37 11.27
C VAL A 342 -18.07 10.37 10.51
N THR A 343 -16.81 10.50 10.89
CA THR A 343 -15.88 11.45 10.28
C THR A 343 -14.95 10.79 9.27
N GLY A 344 -14.95 9.46 9.21
CA GLY A 344 -14.09 8.73 8.31
C GLY A 344 -14.24 7.22 8.42
N ILE A 345 -14.06 6.54 7.28
CA ILE A 345 -14.06 5.08 7.18
C ILE A 345 -12.84 4.65 6.37
N GLU A 346 -12.12 3.65 6.86
CA GLU A 346 -10.97 3.07 6.17
C GLU A 346 -10.89 1.58 6.39
N PHE A 347 -10.69 0.81 5.32
CA PHE A 347 -10.39 -0.61 5.44
C PHE A 347 -8.91 -0.84 5.68
N SER A 348 -8.59 -1.88 6.47
CA SER A 348 -7.22 -2.37 6.57
C SER A 348 -6.71 -2.83 5.20
N PRO A 349 -5.41 -2.70 4.89
CA PRO A 349 -4.85 -3.15 3.62
C PRO A 349 -5.19 -4.61 3.27
N GLU A 350 -5.22 -5.50 4.27
CA GLU A 350 -5.60 -6.92 4.13
C GLU A 350 -7.12 -7.17 3.94
N GLY A 351 -7.95 -6.14 4.08
CA GLY A 351 -9.41 -6.24 3.97
C GLY A 351 -10.11 -7.00 5.11
N LYS A 352 -9.43 -7.39 6.19
CA LYS A 352 -10.04 -8.13 7.33
C LYS A 352 -10.70 -7.22 8.37
N TYR A 353 -10.27 -5.97 8.45
CA TYR A 353 -10.78 -5.00 9.41
C TYR A 353 -11.18 -3.70 8.72
N PHE A 354 -12.00 -2.92 9.39
CA PHE A 354 -12.23 -1.52 9.03
C PHE A 354 -12.31 -0.64 10.26
N LEU A 355 -11.88 0.59 10.07
CA LEU A 355 -11.76 1.63 11.06
C LEU A 355 -12.85 2.67 10.81
N VAL A 356 -13.55 3.05 11.87
CA VAL A 356 -14.53 4.12 11.85
C VAL A 356 -14.10 5.19 12.84
N SER A 357 -13.79 6.39 12.35
CA SER A 357 -13.58 7.58 13.17
C SER A 357 -14.88 8.35 13.32
N THR A 358 -15.13 8.89 14.51
CA THR A 358 -16.35 9.63 14.84
C THR A 358 -16.05 10.86 15.68
N ASN A 359 -16.91 11.87 15.59
CA ASN A 359 -16.78 13.13 16.32
C ASN A 359 -17.16 13.03 17.82
N ASP A 360 -17.20 11.81 18.36
CA ASP A 360 -17.24 11.55 19.81
C ASP A 360 -15.84 11.30 20.39
N SER A 361 -14.81 11.75 19.68
CA SER A 361 -13.39 11.57 20.03
C SER A 361 -13.01 10.10 20.21
N ARG A 362 -13.51 9.24 19.32
CA ARG A 362 -13.19 7.81 19.28
C ARG A 362 -12.93 7.33 17.86
N MET A 363 -12.11 6.30 17.81
CA MET A 363 -12.00 5.43 16.65
C MET A 363 -12.30 4.00 17.05
N ARG A 364 -13.01 3.29 16.18
CA ARG A 364 -13.48 1.92 16.43
C ARG A 364 -12.98 1.02 15.32
N LEU A 365 -12.34 -0.07 15.71
CA LEU A 365 -11.93 -1.14 14.81
C LEU A 365 -13.00 -2.22 14.81
N PHE A 366 -13.45 -2.62 13.62
CA PHE A 366 -14.42 -3.68 13.42
C PHE A 366 -13.83 -4.79 12.56
N SER A 367 -14.22 -6.03 12.83
CA SER A 367 -13.93 -7.18 11.95
C SER A 367 -14.89 -7.17 10.77
N VAL A 368 -14.40 -7.45 9.55
CA VAL A 368 -15.22 -7.57 8.34
C VAL A 368 -16.03 -8.88 8.33
N ASP A 369 -15.59 -9.91 9.06
CA ASP A 369 -16.23 -11.23 9.04
C ASP A 369 -17.57 -11.23 9.77
N ASN A 370 -17.62 -10.55 10.92
CA ASN A 370 -18.80 -10.56 11.80
C ASN A 370 -19.26 -9.17 12.24
N TYR A 371 -18.62 -8.10 11.79
CA TYR A 371 -18.94 -6.70 12.12
C TYR A 371 -18.94 -6.40 13.62
N SER A 372 -18.29 -7.25 14.41
CA SER A 372 -18.10 -7.01 15.83
C SER A 372 -16.99 -5.98 16.02
N ARG A 373 -17.17 -5.11 17.04
CA ARG A 373 -16.13 -4.18 17.45
C ARG A 373 -15.01 -4.97 18.12
N VAL A 374 -13.83 -4.91 17.53
CA VAL A 374 -12.60 -5.54 18.01
C VAL A 374 -11.95 -4.67 19.07
N CYS A 375 -11.86 -3.37 18.79
CA CYS A 375 -11.14 -2.43 19.63
C CYS A 375 -11.73 -1.02 19.56
N LYS A 376 -11.52 -0.25 20.62
CA LYS A 376 -11.79 1.19 20.67
C LYS A 376 -10.52 1.94 21.05
N TYR A 377 -10.05 2.78 20.13
CA TYR A 377 -8.92 3.68 20.35
C TYR A 377 -9.38 4.97 21.02
N LYS A 378 -8.59 5.43 22.00
CA LYS A 378 -8.84 6.64 22.78
C LYS A 378 -7.57 7.48 22.88
N GLY A 379 -7.73 8.77 23.13
CA GLY A 379 -6.63 9.72 23.33
C GLY A 379 -6.86 10.98 22.52
N LEU A 380 -7.27 10.82 21.26
CA LEU A 380 -7.55 11.94 20.36
C LEU A 380 -8.75 12.79 20.78
N VAL A 381 -8.81 13.98 20.20
CA VAL A 381 -9.91 14.93 20.27
C VAL A 381 -10.42 15.15 18.84
N ASN A 382 -11.69 14.81 18.63
CA ASN A 382 -12.43 15.09 17.42
C ASN A 382 -13.87 15.33 17.85
N ASN A 383 -14.30 16.58 17.84
CA ASN A 383 -15.65 17.00 18.23
C ASN A 383 -16.44 17.53 17.02
N TYR A 384 -15.73 18.04 16.01
CA TYR A 384 -16.30 18.82 14.93
C TYR A 384 -15.77 18.37 13.57
N LEU A 385 -14.45 18.23 13.43
CA LEU A 385 -13.78 18.12 12.14
C LEU A 385 -13.92 16.73 11.49
N GLN A 386 -13.74 16.71 10.17
CA GLN A 386 -13.78 15.49 9.37
C GLN A 386 -12.41 14.78 9.37
N ILE A 387 -11.99 14.32 10.55
CA ILE A 387 -10.72 13.62 10.72
C ILE A 387 -10.91 12.12 10.50
N LYS A 388 -10.13 11.55 9.57
CA LYS A 388 -10.13 10.13 9.23
C LYS A 388 -8.83 9.49 9.72
N GLY A 389 -8.95 8.46 10.56
CA GLY A 389 -7.80 7.64 10.96
C GLY A 389 -7.34 6.76 9.81
N ARG A 390 -6.03 6.51 9.72
CA ARG A 390 -5.38 5.72 8.66
C ARG A 390 -4.66 4.51 9.22
N PHE A 391 -4.60 3.44 8.46
CA PHE A 391 -3.69 2.33 8.74
C PHE A 391 -2.30 2.63 8.19
N SER A 392 -1.28 2.08 8.85
CA SER A 392 0.01 1.84 8.19
C SER A 392 -0.16 0.81 7.08
N GLN A 393 0.77 0.78 6.13
CA GLN A 393 0.69 -0.13 4.98
C GLN A 393 0.66 -1.62 5.37
N ASP A 394 1.29 -1.99 6.48
CA ASP A 394 1.26 -3.33 7.08
C ASP A 394 -0.02 -3.60 7.91
N GLY A 395 -0.79 -2.56 8.25
CA GLY A 395 -2.00 -2.65 9.07
C GLY A 395 -1.75 -2.81 10.57
N ASP A 396 -0.51 -2.73 11.04
CA ASP A 396 -0.14 -2.91 12.45
C ASP A 396 -0.28 -1.65 13.29
N TYR A 397 -0.20 -0.48 12.65
CA TYR A 397 -0.38 0.81 13.30
C TYR A 397 -1.59 1.54 12.76
N VAL A 398 -2.17 2.35 13.64
CA VAL A 398 -3.24 3.29 13.31
C VAL A 398 -2.76 4.68 13.66
N ILE A 399 -2.87 5.62 12.72
CA ILE A 399 -2.51 7.03 12.91
C ILE A 399 -3.74 7.92 12.76
N CYS A 400 -3.82 9.00 13.53
CA CYS A 400 -4.89 9.98 13.40
C CYS A 400 -4.43 11.37 13.85
N GLY A 401 -4.88 12.39 13.12
CA GLY A 401 -4.83 13.77 13.56
C GLY A 401 -5.83 14.04 14.69
N SER A 402 -5.78 15.25 15.25
CA SER A 402 -6.63 15.64 16.37
C SER A 402 -6.78 17.17 16.44
N GLU A 403 -7.92 17.62 16.96
CA GLU A 403 -8.27 19.03 17.16
C GLU A 403 -7.46 19.72 18.27
N ASN A 404 -6.60 18.98 18.98
CA ASN A 404 -5.75 19.50 20.05
C ASN A 404 -4.28 19.63 19.62
N ALA A 405 -4.01 19.89 18.34
CA ALA A 405 -2.67 20.05 17.75
C ALA A 405 -1.77 18.79 17.75
N HIS A 406 -2.30 17.62 18.11
CA HIS A 406 -1.53 16.38 18.21
C HIS A 406 -1.83 15.38 17.08
N VAL A 407 -0.83 14.57 16.79
CA VAL A 407 -0.96 13.29 16.07
C VAL A 407 -0.88 12.17 17.09
N TYR A 408 -1.73 11.16 16.92
CA TYR A 408 -1.78 9.97 17.75
C TYR A 408 -1.50 8.72 16.91
N ILE A 409 -0.69 7.81 17.47
CA ILE A 409 -0.33 6.53 16.88
C ILE A 409 -0.65 5.43 17.90
N TRP A 410 -1.41 4.43 17.45
CA TRP A 410 -1.71 3.23 18.23
C TRP A 410 -1.12 2.00 17.56
N ASN A 411 -0.51 1.13 18.35
CA ASN A 411 -0.13 -0.21 17.92
C ASN A 411 -1.36 -1.15 18.06
N LYS A 412 -1.81 -1.75 16.96
CA LYS A 412 -2.94 -2.69 16.90
C LYS A 412 -2.60 -3.98 17.64
N SER A 413 -1.39 -4.50 17.50
CA SER A 413 -0.94 -5.77 18.10
C SER A 413 -0.89 -5.72 19.64
N ALA A 414 -0.53 -4.57 20.22
CA ALA A 414 -0.47 -4.36 21.67
C ALA A 414 -1.83 -4.61 22.37
N SER A 415 -2.94 -4.46 21.64
CA SER A 415 -4.30 -4.74 22.14
C SER A 415 -4.66 -6.24 22.14
N HIS A 416 -3.99 -7.06 21.33
CA HIS A 416 -4.19 -8.51 21.30
C HIS A 416 -3.43 -9.24 22.43
N SER A 417 -2.23 -8.77 22.81
CA SER A 417 -1.41 -9.40 23.85
C SER A 417 -1.99 -9.27 25.26
N SER A 418 -2.71 -8.18 25.55
CA SER A 418 -3.33 -7.95 26.86
C SER A 418 -4.65 -8.70 27.06
N SER A 419 -5.27 -9.19 25.98
CA SER A 419 -6.53 -9.93 26.00
C SER A 419 -6.40 -11.42 26.37
N MET A 420 -5.23 -12.06 26.17
CA MET A 420 -5.07 -13.49 26.46
C MET A 420 -4.72 -13.79 27.93
N LEU A 421 -4.12 -12.84 28.65
CA LEU A 421 -3.61 -13.05 30.01
C LEU A 421 -4.61 -12.68 31.12
N LEU A 422 -5.66 -11.94 30.80
CA LEU A 422 -6.67 -11.49 31.75
C LEU A 422 -8.05 -11.80 31.15
N GLY A 423 -8.81 -12.70 31.79
CA GLY A 423 -10.14 -13.17 31.36
C GLY A 423 -11.25 -12.10 31.30
N HIS A 424 -10.90 -10.83 31.07
CA HIS A 424 -11.82 -9.73 30.82
C HIS A 424 -11.64 -9.20 29.40
N LYS A 425 -12.75 -9.11 28.64
CA LYS A 425 -12.84 -8.39 27.35
C LYS A 425 -12.42 -6.92 27.52
N GLN A 426 -11.13 -6.61 27.41
CA GLN A 426 -10.65 -5.24 27.29
C GLN A 426 -10.78 -4.78 25.83
N ASP A 427 -11.98 -4.36 25.45
CA ASP A 427 -12.30 -3.75 24.15
C ASP A 427 -11.83 -2.27 24.07
N ARG A 428 -10.65 -1.97 24.61
CA ARG A 428 -10.14 -0.60 24.76
C ARG A 428 -8.62 -0.57 24.65
N ASN A 429 -8.12 0.13 23.63
CA ASN A 429 -6.70 0.48 23.55
C ASN A 429 -6.51 1.93 23.99
N ASN A 430 -5.93 2.10 25.18
CA ASN A 430 -5.52 3.39 25.71
C ASN A 430 -4.00 3.60 25.61
N ALA A 431 -3.24 2.61 25.12
CA ALA A 431 -1.81 2.69 24.90
C ALA A 431 -1.56 3.34 23.54
N PHE A 432 -1.03 4.57 23.57
CA PHE A 432 -0.72 5.33 22.36
C PHE A 432 0.52 6.16 22.56
N GLU A 433 1.15 6.46 21.44
CA GLU A 433 2.19 7.46 21.33
C GLU A 433 1.62 8.69 20.62
N SER A 434 2.00 9.88 21.06
CA SER A 434 1.53 11.13 20.46
C SER A 434 2.61 12.19 20.43
N PHE A 435 2.55 13.06 19.43
CA PHE A 435 3.43 14.22 19.30
C PHE A 435 2.66 15.43 18.81
N SER A 436 3.16 16.63 19.09
CA SER A 436 2.56 17.88 18.62
C SER A 436 3.03 18.14 17.19
N ALA A 437 2.09 18.44 16.30
CA ALA A 437 2.36 18.71 14.88
C ALA A 437 1.81 20.07 14.42
N ALA A 438 1.17 20.82 15.31
CA ALA A 438 0.73 22.20 15.11
C ALA A 438 0.96 22.99 16.39
N ASP A 439 0.88 24.32 16.32
CA ASP A 439 1.02 25.16 17.52
C ASP A 439 -0.01 24.77 18.59
N THR A 440 0.48 24.53 19.81
CA THR A 440 -0.33 24.14 20.97
C THR A 440 -1.32 25.22 21.40
N THR A 441 -1.14 26.47 20.96
CA THR A 441 -2.08 27.58 21.12
C THR A 441 -3.12 27.63 19.99
N GLY A 442 -3.91 26.56 19.84
CA GLY A 442 -5.09 26.54 18.97
C GLY A 442 -4.92 25.86 17.61
N GLY A 443 -3.79 25.20 17.36
CA GLY A 443 -3.57 24.41 16.15
C GLY A 443 -4.43 23.15 16.09
N VAL A 444 -4.78 22.73 14.88
CA VAL A 444 -5.49 21.48 14.60
C VAL A 444 -4.69 20.63 13.60
N VAL A 445 -4.75 19.31 13.76
CA VAL A 445 -4.17 18.39 12.79
C VAL A 445 -5.30 17.67 12.08
N THR A 446 -5.57 18.06 10.84
CA THR A 446 -6.71 17.61 10.05
C THR A 446 -6.45 16.29 9.34
N VAL A 447 -5.21 16.07 8.91
CA VAL A 447 -4.78 14.88 8.19
C VAL A 447 -3.47 14.37 8.77
N ALA A 448 -3.42 13.06 9.00
CA ALA A 448 -2.19 12.34 9.34
C ALA A 448 -2.22 11.00 8.61
N LEU A 449 -1.12 10.63 7.97
CA LEU A 449 -0.99 9.36 7.25
C LEU A 449 0.45 8.86 7.30
N PHE A 450 0.63 7.56 7.08
CA PHE A 450 1.94 6.97 6.86
C PHE A 450 2.33 7.11 5.39
N ALA A 451 3.61 7.41 5.14
CA ALA A 451 4.17 7.23 3.80
C ALA A 451 4.30 5.73 3.49
N PRO A 452 3.99 5.29 2.25
CA PRO A 452 4.26 3.92 1.81
C PRO A 452 5.74 3.55 1.96
N ALA A 453 6.02 2.26 2.17
CA ALA A 453 7.39 1.75 2.23
C ALA A 453 8.17 2.01 0.94
N SER A 454 7.50 2.06 -0.22
CA SER A 454 8.12 2.40 -1.49
C SER A 454 8.64 3.85 -1.51
N THR A 455 7.99 4.79 -0.83
CA THR A 455 8.49 6.16 -0.65
C THR A 455 9.83 6.14 0.06
N TYR A 456 9.96 5.35 1.12
CA TYR A 456 11.24 5.20 1.84
C TYR A 456 12.33 4.57 0.97
N ALA A 457 11.99 3.57 0.16
CA ALA A 457 12.91 2.96 -0.79
C ALA A 457 13.40 3.98 -1.84
N LEU A 458 12.50 4.76 -2.43
CA LEU A 458 12.82 5.79 -3.43
C LEU A 458 13.78 6.85 -2.89
N VAL A 459 13.54 7.28 -1.65
CA VAL A 459 14.36 8.30 -0.99
C VAL A 459 15.78 7.79 -0.72
N ASN A 460 15.95 6.50 -0.38
CA ASN A 460 17.26 5.94 -0.01
C ASN A 460 18.05 5.33 -1.20
N HIS A 461 17.39 4.84 -2.24
CA HIS A 461 18.04 4.22 -3.42
C HIS A 461 18.60 5.22 -4.45
N GLY A 462 18.49 6.53 -4.24
CA GLY A 462 19.18 7.56 -5.06
C GLY A 462 20.71 7.58 -4.92
N SER A 463 21.32 6.59 -4.27
CA SER A 463 22.71 6.58 -3.82
C SER A 463 23.69 5.74 -4.65
N ASP A 464 23.21 4.92 -5.61
CA ASP A 464 24.02 3.90 -6.31
C ASP A 464 23.93 3.94 -7.85
N VAL A 465 23.91 5.14 -8.45
CA VAL A 465 24.11 5.28 -9.90
C VAL A 465 25.02 6.48 -10.17
N GLU A 466 26.34 6.21 -10.22
CA GLU A 466 27.33 6.76 -11.16
C GLU A 466 28.77 6.73 -10.59
N GLY A 467 29.67 5.99 -11.27
CA GLY A 467 31.12 6.24 -11.25
C GLY A 467 32.00 5.35 -10.36
N SER A 468 32.61 4.30 -10.95
CA SER A 468 34.04 3.92 -10.84
C SER A 468 34.21 2.46 -11.28
N SER A 469 34.52 2.17 -12.54
CA SER A 469 35.89 1.97 -13.03
C SER A 469 36.89 1.39 -11.99
N ARG A 470 37.36 0.17 -12.28
CA ARG A 470 38.69 -0.41 -11.98
C ARG A 470 39.44 0.14 -10.76
N GLY A 471 39.54 -0.69 -9.72
CA GLY A 471 40.55 -0.59 -8.67
C GLY A 471 40.76 -1.97 -8.03
N SER A 472 41.99 -2.48 -8.15
CA SER A 472 42.45 -3.79 -7.73
C SER A 472 42.21 -4.05 -6.24
N ALA A 473 41.88 -5.30 -5.90
CA ALA A 473 42.18 -5.86 -4.60
C ALA A 473 43.71 -5.90 -4.44
N ASP A 474 44.22 -5.44 -3.29
CA ASP A 474 45.35 -6.03 -2.57
C ASP A 474 45.55 -5.31 -1.22
N ASP A 475 45.56 -6.14 -0.16
CA ASP A 475 46.27 -6.05 1.12
C ASP A 475 46.24 -4.78 2.00
N VAL A 476 45.90 -4.95 3.29
CA VAL A 476 46.88 -5.16 4.39
C VAL A 476 46.16 -5.24 5.75
N HIS A 477 46.61 -6.19 6.56
CA HIS A 477 46.28 -6.44 7.95
C HIS A 477 46.55 -5.28 8.94
N GLY A 478 45.65 -5.14 9.94
CA GLY A 478 46.06 -5.02 11.35
C GLY A 478 46.07 -3.62 11.99
N LYS A 479 45.18 -3.39 12.96
CA LYS A 479 45.52 -3.37 14.40
C LYS A 479 44.33 -2.92 15.25
N ALA A 480 44.07 -3.72 16.29
CA ALA A 480 43.16 -3.38 17.38
C ALA A 480 43.74 -2.26 18.26
N CYS A 481 42.87 -1.38 18.73
CA CYS A 481 43.03 -0.67 19.99
C CYS A 481 41.64 -0.62 20.67
N GLY A 482 41.48 -1.33 21.79
CA GLY A 482 40.30 -1.18 22.67
C GLY A 482 40.51 -0.03 23.67
N PRO A 483 39.67 0.11 24.72
CA PRO A 483 38.36 -0.50 24.96
C PRO A 483 37.27 0.57 25.28
N CYS A 484 36.12 0.54 24.61
CA CYS A 484 34.88 1.09 25.18
C CYS A 484 33.88 -0.05 25.33
N GLY A 485 33.67 -0.48 26.57
CA GLY A 485 32.71 -1.50 26.92
C GLY A 485 31.31 -1.04 26.58
N TRP A 486 30.74 -1.62 25.53
CA TRP A 486 29.30 -1.74 25.35
C TRP A 486 29.00 -3.21 25.11
N VAL A 487 28.45 -3.82 26.15
CA VAL A 487 27.85 -5.15 26.11
C VAL A 487 26.79 -5.16 25.03
N ARG A 488 26.87 -6.17 24.16
CA ARG A 488 25.90 -6.51 23.10
C ARG A 488 24.46 -6.36 23.60
N GLY A 489 23.84 -5.25 23.23
CA GLY A 489 22.40 -5.05 23.35
C GLY A 489 21.72 -5.85 22.25
N HIS A 490 20.83 -6.74 22.68
CA HIS A 490 19.98 -7.60 21.86
C HIS A 490 19.49 -6.90 20.59
N HIS A 491 19.81 -7.52 19.44
CA HIS A 491 19.18 -7.22 18.16
C HIS A 491 17.66 -7.31 18.33
N PHE A 492 16.98 -6.16 18.37
CA PHE A 492 15.53 -6.12 18.20
C PHE A 492 15.25 -6.48 16.73
N ARG A 493 14.89 -7.74 16.49
CA ARG A 493 14.31 -8.19 15.22
C ARG A 493 12.93 -7.53 15.10
N ILE A 494 12.87 -6.43 14.36
CA ILE A 494 11.63 -5.88 13.81
C ILE A 494 11.10 -6.95 12.84
N ALA A 495 10.03 -7.65 13.21
CA ALA A 495 9.28 -8.47 12.26
C ALA A 495 8.37 -7.53 11.47
N ILE A 496 8.95 -6.84 10.48
CA ILE A 496 8.21 -6.19 9.40
C ILE A 496 7.39 -7.30 8.74
N ALA A 497 6.06 -7.18 8.67
CA ALA A 497 5.31 -7.94 7.68
C ALA A 497 5.71 -7.38 6.32
N MET A 498 6.81 -7.92 5.76
CA MET A 498 7.30 -7.52 4.46
C MET A 498 6.15 -7.67 3.46
N ALA A 499 5.91 -6.63 2.65
CA ALA A 499 5.09 -6.82 1.46
C ALA A 499 5.67 -8.01 0.71
N LYS A 500 4.91 -9.10 0.64
CA LYS A 500 5.37 -10.35 0.02
C LYS A 500 5.80 -10.04 -1.40
N LEU A 501 7.00 -10.49 -1.77
CA LEU A 501 7.58 -10.32 -3.10
C LEU A 501 6.52 -10.68 -4.15
N GLN A 502 6.15 -9.71 -4.99
CA GLN A 502 5.14 -9.89 -6.02
C GLN A 502 5.83 -10.38 -7.30
N LEU A 503 5.54 -11.61 -7.69
CA LEU A 503 6.08 -12.24 -8.90
C LEU A 503 5.01 -12.24 -10.00
N HIS A 504 5.32 -11.75 -11.19
CA HIS A 504 4.38 -11.73 -12.30
C HIS A 504 5.09 -11.79 -13.66
N GLY A 505 4.39 -12.33 -14.67
CA GLY A 505 4.93 -12.48 -16.02
C GLY A 505 5.63 -13.82 -16.26
N ALA A 506 6.61 -13.85 -17.15
CA ALA A 506 7.32 -15.05 -17.55
C ALA A 506 8.66 -15.17 -16.82
N PHE A 507 8.86 -16.30 -16.14
CA PHE A 507 10.12 -16.66 -15.50
C PHE A 507 10.69 -17.90 -16.20
N THR A 508 11.98 -17.92 -16.49
CA THR A 508 12.59 -19.07 -17.17
C THR A 508 13.16 -20.06 -16.18
N ALA A 509 12.67 -21.30 -16.19
CA ALA A 509 13.34 -22.43 -15.55
C ALA A 509 14.58 -22.78 -16.35
N LEU A 510 15.70 -22.15 -16.01
CA LEU A 510 16.94 -22.23 -16.78
C LEU A 510 17.45 -23.67 -16.85
N VAL A 511 17.88 -24.07 -18.04
CA VAL A 511 18.74 -25.25 -18.21
C VAL A 511 20.12 -24.97 -17.61
N THR A 512 20.82 -26.03 -17.21
CA THR A 512 22.24 -25.96 -16.84
C THR A 512 23.06 -26.48 -18.01
N PRO A 513 23.67 -25.61 -18.83
CA PRO A 513 24.49 -26.09 -19.94
C PRO A 513 25.74 -26.79 -19.40
N PHE A 514 26.06 -27.96 -19.97
CA PHE A 514 27.28 -28.69 -19.68
C PHE A 514 28.20 -28.65 -20.89
N THR A 515 29.49 -28.89 -20.64
CA THR A 515 30.45 -29.23 -21.69
C THR A 515 29.98 -30.48 -22.45
N ALA A 516 30.49 -30.68 -23.67
CA ALA A 516 30.04 -31.78 -24.54
C ALA A 516 30.14 -33.16 -23.88
N ASP A 517 31.18 -33.37 -23.06
CA ASP A 517 31.42 -34.59 -22.26
C ASP A 517 30.54 -34.70 -20.99
N GLY A 518 29.89 -33.62 -20.58
CA GLY A 518 29.04 -33.57 -19.38
C GLY A 518 29.80 -33.42 -18.06
N GLU A 519 31.13 -33.34 -18.09
CA GLU A 519 31.96 -33.31 -16.88
C GLU A 519 31.85 -31.98 -16.13
N HIS A 520 31.72 -30.86 -16.86
CA HIS A 520 31.70 -29.53 -16.27
C HIS A 520 30.50 -28.72 -16.72
N VAL A 521 30.09 -27.76 -15.89
CA VAL A 521 29.14 -26.71 -16.30
C VAL A 521 29.81 -25.78 -17.30
N ASP A 522 29.12 -25.50 -18.41
CA ASP A 522 29.54 -24.50 -19.39
C ASP A 522 29.05 -23.11 -18.97
N TYR A 523 29.85 -22.43 -18.16
CA TYR A 523 29.52 -21.10 -17.64
C TYR A 523 29.45 -20.03 -18.74
N GLU A 524 30.15 -20.21 -19.86
CA GLU A 524 30.10 -19.28 -20.97
C GLU A 524 28.73 -19.36 -21.67
N ALA A 525 28.26 -20.58 -21.97
CA ALA A 525 26.91 -20.79 -22.47
C ALA A 525 25.85 -20.31 -21.48
N LEU A 526 26.04 -20.58 -20.18
CA LEU A 526 25.10 -20.13 -19.15
C LEU A 526 24.97 -18.60 -19.16
N ARG A 527 26.08 -17.86 -19.23
CA ARG A 527 26.07 -16.40 -19.33
C ARG A 527 25.33 -15.91 -20.57
N ARG A 528 25.63 -16.49 -21.75
CA ARG A 528 24.95 -16.14 -23.00
C ARG A 528 23.44 -16.38 -22.91
N ILE A 529 23.02 -17.50 -22.31
CA ILE A 529 21.61 -17.82 -22.10
C ILE A 529 20.98 -16.79 -21.16
N VAL A 530 21.59 -16.47 -20.02
CA VAL A 530 21.09 -15.47 -19.06
C VAL A 530 20.91 -14.10 -19.73
N ASP A 531 21.94 -13.62 -20.42
CA ASP A 531 21.89 -12.33 -21.13
C ASP A 531 20.82 -12.33 -22.22
N MET A 532 20.69 -13.44 -22.97
CA MET A 532 19.64 -13.60 -23.97
C MET A 532 18.25 -13.52 -23.35
N GLN A 533 17.96 -14.28 -22.29
CA GLN A 533 16.66 -14.28 -21.63
C GLN A 533 16.26 -12.88 -21.16
N ILE A 534 17.17 -12.18 -20.49
CA ILE A 534 16.94 -10.81 -20.01
C ILE A 534 16.71 -9.85 -21.17
N SER A 535 17.55 -9.91 -22.22
CA SER A 535 17.43 -9.03 -23.40
C SER A 535 16.11 -9.22 -24.17
N ARG A 536 15.52 -10.42 -24.09
CA ARG A 536 14.25 -10.75 -24.74
C ARG A 536 13.02 -10.40 -23.89
N GLY A 537 13.21 -9.88 -22.67
CA GLY A 537 12.13 -9.36 -21.83
C GLY A 537 11.58 -10.34 -20.77
N ILE A 538 12.27 -11.45 -20.51
CA ILE A 538 11.90 -12.37 -19.43
C ILE A 538 11.95 -11.66 -18.08
N ASN A 539 10.94 -11.91 -17.23
CA ASN A 539 10.72 -11.16 -16.00
C ASN A 539 11.48 -11.73 -14.79
N GLY A 540 12.09 -12.91 -14.92
CA GLY A 540 12.96 -13.48 -13.89
C GLY A 540 13.54 -14.84 -14.28
N LEU A 541 14.53 -15.27 -13.52
CA LEU A 541 15.33 -16.45 -13.83
C LEU A 541 15.28 -17.46 -12.68
N VAL A 542 15.15 -18.74 -13.01
CA VAL A 542 15.04 -19.81 -12.02
C VAL A 542 16.14 -20.85 -12.28
N PRO A 543 17.37 -20.62 -11.78
CA PRO A 543 18.46 -21.60 -11.86
C PRO A 543 18.23 -22.76 -10.89
N MET A 544 18.88 -23.89 -11.15
CA MET A 544 18.85 -25.08 -10.29
C MET A 544 17.45 -25.59 -9.92
N GLY A 545 16.46 -25.34 -10.77
CA GLY A 545 15.19 -26.08 -10.74
C GLY A 545 15.33 -27.47 -11.34
N THR A 546 14.21 -28.18 -11.54
CA THR A 546 14.21 -29.49 -12.21
C THR A 546 14.76 -29.42 -13.64
N THR A 547 14.44 -28.36 -14.39
CA THR A 547 14.98 -28.12 -15.75
C THR A 547 16.48 -27.84 -15.73
N GLY A 548 17.00 -27.32 -14.62
CA GLY A 548 18.44 -27.11 -14.39
C GLY A 548 19.16 -28.35 -13.87
N GLU A 549 18.50 -29.52 -13.85
CA GLU A 549 19.11 -30.80 -13.46
C GLU A 549 19.70 -30.80 -12.04
N CYS A 550 19.05 -30.13 -11.09
CA CYS A 550 19.50 -30.10 -9.69
C CYS A 550 19.80 -31.48 -9.05
N PRO A 551 19.21 -32.63 -9.45
CA PRO A 551 19.55 -33.92 -8.86
C PRO A 551 20.90 -34.51 -9.29
N THR A 552 21.52 -34.02 -10.38
CA THR A 552 22.74 -34.61 -10.98
C THR A 552 23.95 -33.68 -10.92
N VAL A 553 23.86 -32.61 -10.13
CA VAL A 553 24.96 -31.70 -9.83
C VAL A 553 25.39 -31.87 -8.37
N SER A 554 26.67 -31.64 -8.11
CA SER A 554 27.17 -31.58 -6.73
C SER A 554 26.65 -30.32 -6.01
N HIS A 555 26.74 -30.30 -4.67
CA HIS A 555 26.40 -29.09 -3.90
C HIS A 555 27.27 -27.89 -4.29
N ASP A 556 28.55 -28.09 -4.57
CA ASP A 556 29.46 -27.01 -5.00
C ASP A 556 29.07 -26.46 -6.38
N GLU A 557 28.72 -27.33 -7.33
CA GLU A 557 28.22 -26.91 -8.64
C GLU A 557 26.87 -26.18 -8.52
N HIS A 558 25.97 -26.70 -7.68
CA HIS A 558 24.67 -26.09 -7.42
C HIS A 558 24.82 -24.66 -6.89
N ASP A 559 25.60 -24.49 -5.82
CA ASP A 559 25.85 -23.21 -5.18
C ASP A 559 26.55 -22.26 -6.18
N LYS A 560 27.53 -22.76 -6.96
CA LYS A 560 28.27 -21.96 -7.96
C LYS A 560 27.40 -21.55 -9.15
N VAL A 561 26.50 -22.40 -9.64
CA VAL A 561 25.59 -22.04 -10.74
C VAL A 561 24.62 -20.96 -10.30
N ILE A 562 24.05 -21.05 -9.08
CA ILE A 562 23.19 -20.00 -8.53
C ILE A 562 23.96 -18.68 -8.43
N ALA A 563 25.14 -18.69 -7.81
CA ALA A 563 25.98 -17.50 -7.68
C ALA A 563 26.31 -16.87 -9.04
N SER A 564 26.64 -17.70 -10.04
CA SER A 564 26.93 -17.24 -11.39
C SER A 564 25.71 -16.60 -12.06
N VAL A 565 24.51 -17.18 -11.91
CA VAL A 565 23.28 -16.58 -12.48
C VAL A 565 22.91 -15.28 -11.78
N ILE A 566 23.12 -15.15 -10.47
CA ILE A 566 22.94 -13.89 -9.73
C ILE A 566 23.92 -12.83 -10.25
N GLU A 567 25.21 -13.18 -10.36
CA GLU A 567 26.24 -12.31 -10.92
C GLU A 567 25.87 -11.85 -12.34
N TYR A 568 25.49 -12.79 -13.20
CA TYR A 568 25.13 -12.49 -14.58
C TYR A 568 23.86 -11.67 -14.65
N ALA A 569 22.83 -11.95 -13.85
CA ALA A 569 21.60 -11.16 -13.84
C ALA A 569 21.85 -9.71 -13.42
N ALA A 570 22.80 -9.47 -12.49
CA ALA A 570 23.24 -8.14 -12.05
C ALA A 570 22.07 -7.23 -11.64
N GLY A 571 21.07 -7.80 -10.96
CA GLY A 571 19.88 -7.08 -10.49
C GLY A 571 18.88 -6.64 -11.56
N ARG A 572 19.09 -7.00 -12.84
CA ARG A 572 18.19 -6.61 -13.95
C ARG A 572 16.82 -7.28 -13.86
N VAL A 573 16.78 -8.51 -13.34
CA VAL A 573 15.57 -9.30 -13.10
C VAL A 573 15.77 -10.15 -11.85
N PRO A 574 14.70 -10.51 -11.11
CA PRO A 574 14.81 -11.38 -9.94
C PRO A 574 15.32 -12.78 -10.30
N VAL A 575 16.17 -13.32 -9.42
CA VAL A 575 16.69 -14.69 -9.47
C VAL A 575 16.06 -15.54 -8.35
N ILE A 576 15.32 -16.58 -8.75
CA ILE A 576 14.63 -17.52 -7.87
C ILE A 576 15.43 -18.83 -7.83
N ALA A 577 16.27 -19.01 -6.81
CA ALA A 577 17.16 -20.17 -6.71
C ALA A 577 16.39 -21.47 -6.40
N GLY A 578 16.57 -22.54 -7.17
CA GLY A 578 16.01 -23.85 -6.82
C GLY A 578 16.75 -24.50 -5.66
N THR A 579 16.11 -24.64 -4.50
CA THR A 579 16.75 -25.11 -3.25
C THR A 579 15.98 -26.22 -2.54
N GLY A 580 14.96 -26.78 -3.19
CA GLY A 580 14.16 -27.87 -2.62
C GLY A 580 14.89 -29.21 -2.59
N SER A 581 14.61 -30.00 -1.54
CA SER A 581 15.08 -31.37 -1.36
C SER A 581 14.00 -32.17 -0.62
N ASN A 582 14.02 -33.49 -0.73
CA ASN A 582 13.20 -34.35 0.10
C ASN A 582 13.70 -34.49 1.56
N SER A 583 14.87 -33.91 1.86
CA SER A 583 15.43 -33.74 3.20
C SER A 583 15.31 -32.27 3.64
N THR A 584 14.60 -32.01 4.73
CA THR A 584 14.44 -30.64 5.28
C THR A 584 15.78 -30.01 5.65
N VAL A 585 16.72 -30.79 6.20
CA VAL A 585 18.05 -30.28 6.59
C VAL A 585 18.85 -29.84 5.37
N GLU A 586 18.78 -30.61 4.28
CA GLU A 586 19.45 -30.27 3.03
C GLU A 586 18.83 -29.04 2.38
N ALA A 587 17.49 -28.97 2.32
CA ALA A 587 16.78 -27.80 1.77
C ALA A 587 17.10 -26.51 2.56
N ILE A 588 17.28 -26.60 3.88
CA ILE A 588 17.76 -25.49 4.71
C ILE A 588 19.18 -25.06 4.30
N ARG A 589 20.11 -26.01 4.12
CA ARG A 589 21.50 -25.71 3.67
C ARG A 589 21.50 -24.99 2.33
N LEU A 590 20.79 -25.53 1.34
CA LEU A 590 20.69 -24.98 -0.01
C LEU A 590 20.07 -23.58 -0.01
N THR A 591 19.00 -23.39 0.79
CA THR A 591 18.32 -22.09 0.91
C THR A 591 19.20 -21.04 1.59
N GLN A 592 19.97 -21.44 2.60
CA GLN A 592 20.94 -20.56 3.26
C GLN A 592 22.07 -20.15 2.29
N ALA A 593 22.64 -21.10 1.55
CA ALA A 593 23.68 -20.82 0.56
C ALA A 593 23.17 -19.87 -0.55
N ALA A 594 21.96 -20.09 -1.07
CA ALA A 594 21.34 -19.20 -2.06
C ALA A 594 21.08 -17.79 -1.50
N LYS A 595 20.65 -17.68 -0.24
CA LYS A 595 20.47 -16.39 0.43
C LYS A 595 21.79 -15.65 0.59
N ASP A 596 22.85 -16.34 1.00
CA ASP A 596 24.17 -15.77 1.19
C ASP A 596 24.81 -15.33 -0.15
N ALA A 597 24.47 -16.02 -1.25
CA ALA A 597 24.85 -15.63 -2.60
C ALA A 597 24.05 -14.42 -3.15
N GLY A 598 22.97 -14.00 -2.48
CA GLY A 598 22.16 -12.85 -2.88
C GLY A 598 20.96 -13.16 -3.77
N ALA A 599 20.40 -14.37 -3.73
CA ALA A 599 19.16 -14.68 -4.43
C ALA A 599 17.99 -13.81 -3.94
N ASP A 600 17.04 -13.49 -4.81
CA ASP A 600 15.84 -12.70 -4.46
C ASP A 600 14.74 -13.56 -3.83
N ALA A 601 14.70 -14.83 -4.21
CA ALA A 601 13.78 -15.83 -3.70
C ALA A 601 14.35 -17.25 -3.88
N CYS A 602 13.67 -18.25 -3.33
CA CYS A 602 13.95 -19.65 -3.61
C CYS A 602 12.71 -20.42 -4.09
N LEU A 603 12.91 -21.38 -4.98
CA LEU A 603 11.91 -22.34 -5.43
C LEU A 603 12.10 -23.65 -4.68
N VAL A 604 11.12 -24.04 -3.87
CA VAL A 604 11.22 -25.22 -2.99
C VAL A 604 10.16 -26.24 -3.40
N VAL A 605 10.61 -27.37 -3.95
CA VAL A 605 9.74 -28.49 -4.36
C VAL A 605 9.24 -29.28 -3.17
N ASN A 606 8.03 -29.86 -3.28
CA ASN A 606 7.59 -30.86 -2.31
C ASN A 606 8.63 -31.99 -2.18
N PRO A 607 8.86 -32.52 -0.97
CA PRO A 607 9.67 -33.71 -0.78
C PRO A 607 9.22 -34.87 -1.66
N TYR A 608 10.09 -35.20 -2.62
CA TYR A 608 9.90 -36.28 -3.57
C TYR A 608 10.33 -37.62 -2.97
N TYR A 609 9.81 -38.73 -3.52
CA TYR A 609 10.08 -40.12 -3.13
C TYR A 609 9.51 -40.53 -1.76
N ASN A 610 9.83 -39.82 -0.69
CA ASN A 610 9.47 -40.19 0.69
C ASN A 610 8.01 -39.86 1.10
N LYS A 611 7.25 -39.12 0.27
CA LYS A 611 5.80 -38.89 0.37
C LYS A 611 5.31 -38.53 1.79
N PRO A 612 5.76 -37.40 2.37
CA PRO A 612 5.33 -36.96 3.70
C PRO A 612 3.82 -36.71 3.77
N SER A 613 3.19 -36.68 4.95
CA SER A 613 1.79 -36.22 5.05
C SER A 613 1.65 -34.72 4.77
N GLN A 614 0.43 -34.18 4.61
CA GLN A 614 0.22 -32.72 4.50
C GLN A 614 0.80 -31.96 5.71
N LYS A 615 0.69 -32.53 6.91
CA LYS A 615 1.36 -32.01 8.12
C LYS A 615 2.89 -32.02 7.97
N GLY A 616 3.44 -33.07 7.38
CA GLY A 616 4.87 -33.17 7.06
C GLY A 616 5.31 -32.10 6.05
N LEU A 617 4.51 -31.85 5.00
CA LEU A 617 4.74 -30.74 4.06
C LEU A 617 4.75 -29.40 4.81
N TYR A 618 3.73 -29.14 5.63
CA TYR A 618 3.62 -27.90 6.40
C TYR A 618 4.87 -27.65 7.26
N GLU A 619 5.30 -28.63 8.05
CA GLU A 619 6.49 -28.50 8.91
C GLU A 619 7.79 -28.36 8.11
N HIS A 620 7.90 -29.01 6.95
CA HIS A 620 9.05 -28.87 6.05
C HIS A 620 9.20 -27.43 5.54
N PHE A 621 8.15 -26.87 4.94
CA PHE A 621 8.19 -25.50 4.42
C PHE A 621 8.28 -24.45 5.53
N LYS A 622 7.65 -24.70 6.68
CA LYS A 622 7.77 -23.83 7.86
C LYS A 622 9.21 -23.72 8.36
N LYS A 623 9.97 -24.81 8.33
CA LYS A 623 11.39 -24.77 8.72
C LYS A 623 12.26 -24.04 7.71
N ILE A 624 11.97 -24.16 6.42
CA ILE A 624 12.75 -23.52 5.36
C ILE A 624 12.49 -22.01 5.32
N GLN A 625 11.25 -21.57 5.47
CA GLN A 625 10.90 -20.15 5.42
C GLN A 625 11.54 -19.34 6.57
N ASP A 626 11.92 -19.98 7.69
CA ASP A 626 12.63 -19.35 8.80
C ASP A 626 14.02 -18.81 8.41
N ILE A 627 14.57 -19.25 7.27
CA ILE A 627 15.82 -18.70 6.70
C ILE A 627 15.64 -17.22 6.29
N GLY A 628 14.42 -16.78 6.00
CA GLY A 628 14.12 -15.39 5.68
C GLY A 628 14.41 -14.99 4.23
N LEU A 629 14.54 -15.96 3.33
CA LEU A 629 14.51 -15.75 1.87
C LEU A 629 13.08 -16.04 1.38
N PRO A 630 12.45 -15.20 0.54
CA PRO A 630 11.12 -15.46 0.00
C PRO A 630 11.03 -16.82 -0.69
N VAL A 631 10.02 -17.61 -0.34
CA VAL A 631 9.83 -18.99 -0.79
C VAL A 631 8.68 -19.04 -1.79
N VAL A 632 8.98 -19.57 -2.97
CA VAL A 632 8.03 -20.04 -3.97
C VAL A 632 7.83 -21.54 -3.76
N LEU A 633 6.64 -21.92 -3.31
CA LEU A 633 6.26 -23.34 -3.20
C LEU A 633 6.25 -23.97 -4.60
N TYR A 634 6.69 -25.21 -4.74
CA TYR A 634 6.62 -25.92 -6.03
C TYR A 634 5.90 -27.26 -5.88
N ASN A 635 4.67 -27.27 -6.36
CA ASN A 635 3.78 -28.43 -6.30
C ASN A 635 3.70 -29.13 -7.66
N ILE A 636 4.31 -30.32 -7.75
CA ILE A 636 4.40 -31.14 -8.96
C ILE A 636 4.25 -32.63 -8.65
N PRO A 637 3.03 -33.11 -8.30
CA PRO A 637 2.79 -34.49 -7.87
C PRO A 637 3.26 -35.53 -8.88
N GLY A 638 3.23 -35.22 -10.18
CA GLY A 638 3.75 -36.11 -11.23
C GLY A 638 5.24 -36.44 -11.10
N ARG A 639 6.03 -35.64 -10.38
CA ARG A 639 7.45 -35.91 -10.08
C ARG A 639 7.68 -36.30 -8.62
N THR A 640 6.93 -35.71 -7.70
CA THR A 640 7.17 -35.89 -6.25
C THR A 640 6.44 -37.10 -5.69
N GLY A 641 5.38 -37.56 -6.36
CA GLY A 641 4.49 -38.60 -5.86
C GLY A 641 3.53 -38.12 -4.77
N ILE A 642 3.49 -36.81 -4.51
CA ILE A 642 2.57 -36.20 -3.54
C ILE A 642 2.11 -34.80 -3.99
N ASN A 643 0.80 -34.58 -3.85
CA ASN A 643 0.17 -33.29 -4.05
C ASN A 643 0.13 -32.49 -2.73
N MET A 644 0.40 -31.19 -2.80
CA MET A 644 0.08 -30.24 -1.74
C MET A 644 -1.34 -29.74 -1.94
N THR A 645 -2.23 -29.92 -0.97
CA THR A 645 -3.63 -29.51 -1.13
C THR A 645 -3.80 -27.99 -1.05
N PRO A 646 -4.86 -27.41 -1.63
CA PRO A 646 -5.16 -25.98 -1.52
C PRO A 646 -5.23 -25.46 -0.07
N GLU A 647 -5.78 -26.24 0.86
CA GLU A 647 -5.83 -25.88 2.28
C GLU A 647 -4.43 -25.80 2.87
N THR A 648 -3.54 -26.73 2.49
CA THR A 648 -2.15 -26.72 2.95
C THR A 648 -1.41 -25.51 2.38
N VAL A 649 -1.66 -25.16 1.11
CA VAL A 649 -1.14 -23.92 0.49
C VAL A 649 -1.62 -22.69 1.27
N ALA A 650 -2.92 -22.62 1.58
CA ALA A 650 -3.51 -21.50 2.32
C ALA A 650 -2.95 -21.37 3.74
N GLU A 651 -2.74 -22.49 4.46
CA GLU A 651 -2.08 -22.50 5.76
C GLU A 651 -0.61 -22.07 5.67
N LEU A 652 0.13 -22.55 4.68
CA LEU A 652 1.51 -22.14 4.43
C LEU A 652 1.62 -20.66 4.07
N TYR A 653 0.66 -20.12 3.32
CA TYR A 653 0.63 -18.71 2.95
C TYR A 653 0.43 -17.77 4.16
N LYS A 654 -0.01 -18.27 5.32
CA LYS A 654 -0.02 -17.47 6.55
C LYS A 654 1.38 -17.19 7.09
N LEU A 655 2.39 -17.94 6.65
CA LEU A 655 3.79 -17.72 7.02
C LEU A 655 4.36 -16.53 6.21
N PRO A 656 5.21 -15.68 6.83
CA PRO A 656 5.60 -14.39 6.26
C PRO A 656 6.42 -14.52 4.98
N ASN A 657 7.31 -15.51 4.89
CA ASN A 657 8.21 -15.64 3.73
C ASN A 657 7.67 -16.57 2.64
N ILE A 658 6.47 -17.15 2.76
CA ILE A 658 5.84 -17.91 1.66
C ILE A 658 5.12 -16.94 0.74
N VAL A 659 5.63 -16.71 -0.48
CA VAL A 659 5.18 -15.58 -1.33
C VAL A 659 4.42 -16.01 -2.58
N ALA A 660 4.72 -17.19 -3.13
CA ALA A 660 4.13 -17.67 -4.37
C ALA A 660 4.06 -19.20 -4.40
N ILE A 661 3.32 -19.74 -5.36
CA ILE A 661 3.30 -21.15 -5.72
C ILE A 661 3.50 -21.32 -7.22
N LYS A 662 4.46 -22.15 -7.60
CA LYS A 662 4.58 -22.76 -8.92
C LYS A 662 3.66 -23.99 -8.97
N GLU A 663 2.54 -23.86 -9.64
CA GLU A 663 1.50 -24.87 -9.67
C GLU A 663 1.58 -25.71 -10.96
N ALA A 664 2.03 -26.96 -10.81
CA ALA A 664 2.31 -27.89 -11.92
C ALA A 664 1.56 -29.22 -11.77
N THR A 665 0.36 -29.17 -11.19
CA THR A 665 -0.50 -30.35 -11.01
C THR A 665 -1.23 -30.78 -12.27
N GLY A 666 -1.35 -29.88 -13.25
CA GLY A 666 -2.24 -30.07 -14.38
C GLY A 666 -3.70 -29.73 -14.09
N SER A 667 -4.03 -29.31 -12.85
CA SER A 667 -5.41 -29.09 -12.40
C SER A 667 -5.76 -27.60 -12.33
N LEU A 668 -6.60 -27.15 -13.26
CA LEU A 668 -7.16 -25.80 -13.22
C LEU A 668 -8.13 -25.61 -12.03
N GLU A 669 -8.83 -26.69 -11.64
CA GLU A 669 -9.68 -26.73 -10.45
C GLU A 669 -8.85 -26.40 -9.21
N GLN A 670 -7.72 -27.06 -9.01
CA GLN A 670 -6.86 -26.81 -7.86
C GLN A 670 -6.30 -25.38 -7.85
N ALA A 671 -5.87 -24.87 -9.01
CA ALA A 671 -5.42 -23.48 -9.13
C ALA A 671 -6.54 -22.49 -8.76
N SER A 672 -7.79 -22.78 -9.15
CA SER A 672 -8.96 -21.95 -8.82
C SER A 672 -9.30 -22.02 -7.32
N GLU A 673 -9.19 -23.19 -6.70
CA GLU A 673 -9.39 -23.36 -5.26
C GLU A 673 -8.35 -22.60 -4.45
N ILE A 674 -7.07 -22.67 -4.85
CA ILE A 674 -6.00 -21.90 -4.21
C ILE A 674 -6.31 -20.39 -4.30
N ALA A 675 -6.68 -19.91 -5.48
CA ALA A 675 -7.04 -18.51 -5.71
C ALA A 675 -8.28 -18.06 -4.92
N ALA A 676 -9.20 -18.97 -4.62
CA ALA A 676 -10.37 -18.69 -3.80
C ALA A 676 -10.05 -18.68 -2.29
N LEU A 677 -9.08 -19.50 -1.85
CA LEU A 677 -8.71 -19.64 -0.45
C LEU A 677 -7.71 -18.59 0.04
N CYS A 678 -6.82 -18.10 -0.83
CA CYS A 678 -5.80 -17.13 -0.44
C CYS A 678 -5.25 -16.30 -1.62
N ASP A 679 -4.68 -15.14 -1.30
CA ASP A 679 -4.07 -14.21 -2.28
C ASP A 679 -2.62 -14.57 -2.64
N ILE A 680 -2.22 -15.84 -2.55
CA ILE A 680 -0.88 -16.26 -2.94
C ILE A 680 -0.67 -16.03 -4.45
N THR A 681 0.53 -15.60 -4.85
CA THR A 681 0.86 -15.50 -6.28
C THR A 681 0.92 -16.91 -6.88
N ILE A 682 0.04 -17.22 -7.83
CA ILE A 682 0.05 -18.48 -8.57
C ILE A 682 0.78 -18.28 -9.90
N LEU A 683 1.86 -19.03 -10.10
CA LEU A 683 2.59 -19.12 -11.35
C LEU A 683 2.35 -20.50 -11.95
N SER A 684 1.96 -20.57 -13.23
CA SER A 684 1.88 -21.85 -13.92
C SER A 684 3.24 -22.54 -13.91
N GLY A 685 3.27 -23.82 -13.58
CA GLY A 685 4.45 -24.66 -13.76
C GLY A 685 4.42 -25.53 -15.01
N ASP A 686 3.39 -25.36 -15.86
CA ASP A 686 3.19 -26.05 -17.13
C ASP A 686 2.92 -25.02 -18.24
N ASP A 687 3.77 -25.00 -19.27
CA ASP A 687 3.66 -24.07 -20.39
C ASP A 687 2.30 -24.16 -21.11
N THR A 688 1.71 -25.35 -21.17
CA THR A 688 0.41 -25.60 -21.80
C THR A 688 -0.76 -25.09 -20.95
N LEU A 689 -0.55 -24.81 -19.67
CA LEU A 689 -1.58 -24.28 -18.76
C LEU A 689 -1.36 -22.81 -18.40
N THR A 690 -0.38 -22.14 -19.00
CA THR A 690 -0.11 -20.70 -18.77
C THR A 690 -1.39 -19.86 -18.92
N LEU A 691 -2.04 -19.91 -20.09
CA LEU A 691 -3.26 -19.14 -20.33
C LEU A 691 -4.43 -19.59 -19.44
N PRO A 692 -4.76 -20.90 -19.34
CA PRO A 692 -5.81 -21.37 -18.42
C PRO A 692 -5.63 -20.92 -16.97
N ILE A 693 -4.43 -21.06 -16.39
CA ILE A 693 -4.18 -20.67 -15.00
C ILE A 693 -4.24 -19.15 -14.83
N MET A 694 -3.72 -18.38 -15.79
CA MET A 694 -3.81 -16.92 -15.73
C MET A 694 -5.24 -16.39 -15.91
N SER A 695 -6.14 -17.12 -16.58
CA SER A 695 -7.55 -16.70 -16.70
C SER A 695 -8.35 -16.83 -15.41
N VAL A 696 -7.91 -17.66 -14.46
CA VAL A 696 -8.53 -17.84 -13.14
C VAL A 696 -7.81 -17.11 -12.01
N GLY A 697 -6.89 -16.19 -12.35
CA GLY A 697 -6.23 -15.31 -11.38
C GLY A 697 -4.72 -15.54 -11.21
N GLY A 698 -4.14 -16.53 -11.90
CA GLY A 698 -2.70 -16.71 -11.97
C GLY A 698 -1.99 -15.48 -12.54
N LYS A 699 -0.73 -15.27 -12.13
CA LYS A 699 0.05 -14.06 -12.42
C LYS A 699 1.17 -14.25 -13.44
N GLY A 700 1.39 -15.47 -13.91
CA GLY A 700 2.50 -15.76 -14.79
C GLY A 700 2.79 -17.24 -14.94
N VAL A 701 4.01 -17.54 -15.40
CA VAL A 701 4.52 -18.90 -15.62
C VAL A 701 5.99 -18.99 -15.25
N ILE A 702 6.40 -20.12 -14.65
CA ILE A 702 7.80 -20.55 -14.61
C ILE A 702 7.99 -21.60 -15.71
N SER A 703 8.46 -21.12 -16.86
CA SER A 703 8.40 -21.77 -18.18
C SER A 703 9.63 -22.62 -18.51
N VAL A 704 9.42 -23.71 -19.24
CA VAL A 704 10.46 -24.49 -19.90
C VAL A 704 10.70 -23.94 -21.30
N LEU A 705 9.62 -23.71 -22.07
CA LEU A 705 9.69 -23.26 -23.47
C LEU A 705 10.48 -21.95 -23.64
N SER A 706 10.40 -21.05 -22.66
CA SER A 706 11.10 -19.76 -22.72
C SER A 706 12.61 -19.89 -22.87
N ASN A 707 13.23 -21.02 -22.52
CA ASN A 707 14.65 -21.26 -22.80
C ASN A 707 14.99 -21.19 -24.31
N ALA A 708 14.10 -21.69 -25.16
CA ALA A 708 14.29 -21.74 -26.62
C ALA A 708 13.52 -20.64 -27.37
N SER A 709 12.37 -20.19 -26.84
CA SER A 709 11.57 -19.14 -27.44
C SER A 709 10.89 -18.27 -26.38
N PRO A 710 11.62 -17.31 -25.77
CA PRO A 710 11.06 -16.34 -24.83
C PRO A 710 9.84 -15.60 -25.39
N GLU A 711 9.88 -15.21 -26.67
CA GLU A 711 8.89 -14.34 -27.30
C GLU A 711 7.51 -15.00 -27.35
N LYS A 712 7.45 -16.31 -27.58
CA LYS A 712 6.18 -17.05 -27.62
C LYS A 712 5.51 -17.11 -26.25
N VAL A 713 6.30 -17.24 -25.18
CA VAL A 713 5.79 -17.25 -23.81
C VAL A 713 5.34 -15.85 -23.40
N LEU A 714 6.15 -14.84 -23.71
CA LEU A 714 5.84 -13.43 -23.46
C LEU A 714 4.59 -12.97 -24.19
N ALA A 715 4.39 -13.40 -25.46
CA ALA A 715 3.19 -13.10 -26.22
C ALA A 715 1.89 -13.60 -25.54
N ILE A 716 1.97 -14.64 -24.71
CA ILE A 716 0.84 -15.11 -23.89
C ILE A 716 0.76 -14.27 -22.61
N THR A 717 1.84 -14.19 -21.84
CA THR A 717 1.80 -13.56 -20.51
C THR A 717 1.53 -12.06 -20.57
N ASP A 718 2.13 -11.34 -21.52
CA ASP A 718 1.96 -9.89 -21.66
C ASP A 718 0.57 -9.55 -22.21
N ALA A 719 0.05 -10.35 -23.13
CA ALA A 719 -1.33 -10.19 -23.61
C ALA A 719 -2.33 -10.31 -22.44
N VAL A 720 -2.20 -11.34 -21.58
CA VAL A 720 -3.06 -11.46 -20.39
C VAL A 720 -2.86 -10.30 -19.41
N ARG A 721 -1.61 -9.88 -19.16
CA ARG A 721 -1.31 -8.73 -18.28
C ARG A 721 -1.93 -7.42 -18.78
N ASN A 722 -2.02 -7.25 -20.10
CA ASN A 722 -2.67 -6.11 -20.74
C ASN A 722 -4.20 -6.26 -20.87
N GLY A 723 -4.77 -7.37 -20.36
CA GLY A 723 -6.20 -7.65 -20.43
C GLY A 723 -6.69 -8.20 -21.78
N ASP A 724 -5.79 -8.49 -22.72
CA ASP A 724 -6.12 -9.01 -24.05
C ASP A 724 -6.08 -10.55 -24.09
N PHE A 725 -7.16 -11.16 -23.59
CA PHE A 725 -7.33 -12.61 -23.63
C PHE A 725 -7.49 -13.16 -25.06
N ASN A 726 -7.87 -12.34 -26.04
CA ASN A 726 -7.99 -12.78 -27.42
C ASN A 726 -6.61 -12.97 -28.05
N ALA A 727 -5.72 -11.97 -27.93
CA ALA A 727 -4.34 -12.09 -28.36
C ALA A 727 -3.63 -13.22 -27.61
N ALA A 728 -3.84 -13.33 -26.29
CA ALA A 728 -3.26 -14.41 -25.49
C ALA A 728 -3.71 -15.79 -25.98
N ARG A 729 -5.00 -15.96 -26.33
CA ARG A 729 -5.53 -17.21 -26.89
C ARG A 729 -4.91 -17.54 -28.25
N VAL A 730 -4.75 -16.56 -29.13
CA VAL A 730 -4.09 -16.77 -30.44
C VAL A 730 -2.64 -17.20 -30.22
N ALA A 731 -1.89 -16.49 -29.37
CA ALA A 731 -0.50 -16.82 -29.04
C ALA A 731 -0.38 -18.23 -28.42
N HIS A 732 -1.26 -18.56 -27.46
CA HIS A 732 -1.32 -19.86 -26.80
C HIS A 732 -1.59 -21.00 -27.78
N LEU A 733 -2.64 -20.88 -28.61
CA LEU A 733 -3.00 -21.92 -29.58
C LEU A 733 -1.91 -22.10 -30.65
N SER A 734 -1.22 -21.03 -31.05
CA SER A 734 -0.10 -21.12 -31.98
C SER A 734 1.13 -21.82 -31.37
N SER A 735 1.28 -21.81 -30.04
CA SER A 735 2.46 -22.33 -29.34
C SER A 735 2.23 -23.72 -28.74
N ILE A 736 0.98 -24.16 -28.58
CA ILE A 736 0.62 -25.38 -27.84
C ILE A 736 1.34 -26.64 -28.33
N LYS A 737 1.52 -26.78 -29.65
CA LYS A 737 2.19 -27.95 -30.24
C LYS A 737 3.67 -27.95 -29.88
N LEU A 738 4.34 -26.80 -29.98
CA LEU A 738 5.73 -26.63 -29.58
C LEU A 738 5.91 -26.85 -28.08
N CYS A 739 5.01 -26.32 -27.25
CA CYS A 739 5.02 -26.58 -25.80
C CYS A 739 4.99 -28.08 -25.51
N LYS A 740 4.01 -28.82 -26.09
CA LYS A 740 3.91 -30.28 -25.93
C LYS A 740 5.16 -31.01 -26.39
N THR A 741 5.78 -30.54 -27.49
CA THR A 741 7.03 -31.12 -28.01
C THR A 741 8.19 -31.01 -27.01
N MET A 742 8.22 -30.00 -26.14
CA MET A 742 9.25 -29.91 -25.09
C MET A 742 9.07 -30.97 -23.98
N PHE A 743 8.01 -31.76 -24.01
CA PHE A 743 7.69 -32.82 -23.05
C PHE A 743 7.40 -34.18 -23.71
N ILE A 744 7.81 -34.40 -24.97
CA ILE A 744 7.70 -35.72 -25.64
C ILE A 744 8.56 -36.79 -24.96
N GLU A 745 9.66 -36.35 -24.36
CA GLU A 745 10.46 -37.11 -23.40
C GLU A 745 10.57 -36.28 -22.11
N THR A 746 11.27 -36.80 -21.11
CA THR A 746 11.35 -36.14 -19.82
C THR A 746 12.15 -34.84 -19.93
N ASN A 747 11.53 -33.70 -19.60
CA ASN A 747 12.24 -32.44 -19.42
C ASN A 747 13.37 -32.62 -18.38
N PRO A 748 14.63 -32.22 -18.68
CA PRO A 748 15.02 -31.26 -19.72
C PRO A 748 15.59 -31.79 -21.06
N GLN A 749 15.50 -33.09 -21.37
CA GLN A 749 16.11 -33.62 -22.61
C GLN A 749 15.61 -32.89 -23.88
N PRO A 750 14.28 -32.71 -24.09
CA PRO A 750 13.79 -32.08 -25.33
C PRO A 750 14.17 -30.60 -25.45
N ILE A 751 14.12 -29.84 -24.34
CA ILE A 751 14.44 -28.41 -24.37
C ILE A 751 15.94 -28.19 -24.61
N LYS A 752 16.82 -29.01 -24.01
CA LYS A 752 18.25 -28.98 -24.29
C LYS A 752 18.56 -29.35 -25.73
N LYS A 753 17.84 -30.33 -26.29
CA LYS A 753 17.95 -30.66 -27.72
C LYS A 753 17.54 -29.49 -28.61
N ALA A 754 16.43 -28.82 -28.28
CA ALA A 754 15.99 -27.63 -29.00
C ALA A 754 17.05 -26.52 -28.95
N MET A 755 17.60 -26.24 -27.76
CA MET A 755 18.65 -25.23 -27.58
C MET A 755 19.95 -25.55 -28.32
N GLN A 756 20.34 -26.83 -28.42
CA GLN A 756 21.47 -27.24 -29.25
C GLN A 756 21.22 -26.98 -30.73
N LEU A 757 20.04 -27.32 -31.24
CA LEU A 757 19.70 -27.04 -32.64
C LEU A 757 19.73 -25.54 -32.94
N LEU A 758 19.34 -24.70 -31.97
CA LEU A 758 19.42 -23.25 -32.03
C LEU A 758 20.84 -22.67 -31.79
N GLY A 759 21.84 -23.52 -31.56
CA GLY A 759 23.23 -23.10 -31.35
C GLY A 759 23.50 -22.42 -30.00
N LEU A 760 22.66 -22.64 -28.99
CA LEU A 760 22.77 -21.98 -27.68
C LEU A 760 23.68 -22.73 -26.70
N CYS A 761 23.58 -24.05 -26.64
CA CYS A 761 24.39 -24.92 -25.78
C CYS A 761 24.41 -26.37 -26.29
N HIS A 762 25.20 -27.26 -25.67
CA HIS A 762 25.09 -28.70 -25.94
C HIS A 762 23.77 -29.28 -25.40
N ASP A 763 23.30 -30.38 -26.01
CA ASP A 763 22.13 -31.14 -25.54
C ASP A 763 22.49 -32.16 -24.43
N THR A 764 23.74 -32.16 -24.01
CA THR A 764 24.29 -33.03 -22.97
C THR A 764 23.49 -32.90 -21.68
N VAL A 765 23.08 -34.05 -21.13
CA VAL A 765 22.46 -34.20 -19.81
C VAL A 765 23.28 -35.19 -19.00
N ARG A 766 23.18 -35.14 -17.67
CA ARG A 766 23.91 -36.09 -16.81
C ARG A 766 23.04 -37.31 -16.47
N LEU A 767 23.68 -38.48 -16.38
CA LEU A 767 23.01 -39.71 -15.95
C LEU A 767 22.29 -39.49 -14.60
N PRO A 768 21.07 -40.05 -14.41
CA PRO A 768 20.43 -41.10 -15.21
C PRO A 768 19.70 -40.62 -16.47
N MET A 769 19.72 -39.32 -16.77
CA MET A 769 19.15 -38.79 -18.01
C MET A 769 20.10 -39.07 -19.19
N VAL A 770 19.54 -39.26 -20.38
CA VAL A 770 20.29 -39.44 -21.62
C VAL A 770 19.85 -38.42 -22.67
N PRO A 771 20.66 -38.11 -23.69
CA PRO A 771 20.21 -37.27 -24.81
C PRO A 771 18.93 -37.83 -25.44
N CYS A 772 18.12 -36.96 -26.04
CA CYS A 772 16.90 -37.38 -26.72
C CYS A 772 17.18 -38.45 -27.79
N SER A 773 16.22 -39.34 -27.98
CA SER A 773 16.24 -40.25 -29.13
C SER A 773 16.28 -39.49 -30.46
N ASP A 774 16.82 -40.11 -31.51
CA ASP A 774 16.87 -39.51 -32.84
C ASP A 774 15.47 -39.17 -33.38
N GLU A 775 14.47 -39.99 -33.07
CA GLU A 775 13.07 -39.75 -33.41
C GLU A 775 12.55 -38.47 -32.75
N SER A 776 12.70 -38.33 -31.42
CA SER A 776 12.33 -37.11 -30.71
C SER A 776 13.09 -35.89 -31.22
N ALA A 777 14.39 -36.02 -31.48
CA ALA A 777 15.21 -34.94 -32.03
C ALA A 777 14.70 -34.44 -33.38
N GLN A 778 14.24 -35.36 -34.25
CA GLN A 778 13.67 -35.00 -35.54
C GLN A 778 12.32 -34.30 -35.39
N ILE A 779 11.45 -34.75 -34.48
CA ILE A 779 10.18 -34.08 -34.16
C ILE A 779 10.45 -32.65 -33.64
N ILE A 780 11.43 -32.48 -32.76
CA ILE A 780 11.84 -31.17 -32.21
C ILE A 780 12.30 -30.25 -33.34
N ARG A 781 13.20 -30.70 -34.23
CA ARG A 781 13.66 -29.92 -35.39
C ARG A 781 12.49 -29.47 -36.26
N GLN A 782 11.57 -30.38 -36.59
CA GLN A 782 10.38 -30.05 -37.38
C GLN A 782 9.50 -29.00 -36.70
N GLN A 783 9.32 -29.07 -35.38
CA GLN A 783 8.53 -28.07 -34.66
C GLN A 783 9.23 -26.71 -34.59
N LEU A 784 10.55 -26.67 -34.43
CA LEU A 784 11.29 -25.42 -34.49
C LEU A 784 11.18 -24.75 -35.87
N GLN A 785 11.31 -25.52 -36.96
CA GLN A 785 11.11 -25.04 -38.34
C GLN A 785 9.67 -24.54 -38.56
N ALA A 786 8.66 -25.32 -38.13
CA ALA A 786 7.25 -24.93 -38.25
C ALA A 786 6.89 -23.65 -37.46
N ASN A 787 7.73 -23.26 -36.50
CA ASN A 787 7.59 -22.05 -35.72
C ASN A 787 8.57 -20.93 -36.12
N ASN A 788 9.30 -21.10 -37.22
CA ASN A 788 10.32 -20.17 -37.72
C ASN A 788 11.43 -19.85 -36.70
N LEU A 789 11.85 -20.85 -35.94
CA LEU A 789 12.97 -20.75 -34.98
C LEU A 789 14.28 -21.33 -35.53
N LEU A 790 14.20 -22.16 -36.58
CA LEU A 790 15.33 -22.78 -37.29
C LEU A 790 15.30 -22.45 -38.78
#